data_AF-A0A7G6S891-F1
#
_entry.id   AF-A0A7G6S891-F1
#
_cell.length_a   1.000
_cell.length_b   1.000
_cell.length_c   1.000
_cell.angle_alpha   90.00
_cell.angle_beta   90.00
_cell.angle_gamma   90.00
#
_symmetry.space_group_name_H-M   'P 1'
#
loop_
_entity.id
_entity.type
_entity.pdbx_description
1 polymer ?
#
loop_
_entity_poly.entity_id
_entity_poly.type
_entity_poly.pdbx_seq_one_letter_code
_entity_poly.pdbx_strand_id
1 'polypeptide(L)'
;MVSFGGLARKIFGSSNERRVRGFKPRVEEINALEAEISSLTDEQLKAKTVEFRASLASGTKLDDLLVPAFAVVREAAKRVLGMRPFDVQLIGGMVLHGGGISEMRTGEGKTLVATLPVYLNALEGKGVHVVTVNDYLASRDAHWMGQLYNFLGLSYGIIVHGLDDEERATAYAADITYATNNELGFDYLRDNMKYERAQMVQRAHNYAIVDEVDSILVDEARTPLIISGPLDDRSDFYNLIDTFILPLEPVDYEIDEKQKTAIFTEEGTERLENLLKEAGHLKGEGLYDIENVAVVHHVNNALRAHKLFQRDKDYIVRNDEIVIIDEFTGRMMPGRRFSEGLHQALEAKEHVTIQPENQTLASITFQNYFRMYKKLAGMTGTASTEAEEFGNIYGLEVTEIPTNNPVKRIDEDDEVYRTVEEKYKAIVRDIHEARAKGQPILVGTTSIEKSEQLAERLRKEGFKDFQVLNARYHEQEAYIVAQAGVPGAITIATNMAGRGTDIQLGGNLEMRVKHELADMPEGEERKSKEAAIRDDIAVLKEKAIAAGGLYVLATERHESRRIDNQLRGRSGRQGDPGRSKFFLSLQDDLMRIFGSERMDGMLQKLGLKEDEAIVHPWINKALEKAQKKVEARNFDIRKNLLKYDDVMNDQRKVIFEQRIEIMDGTDLSQTTAEMREDVVDDLVQRHTPEGAYAEQWKVKELDEDVRTILNLDLPITEWANEDNIAPDDIRERLFENVEKAAADRAERFGPEIMAYVEKSVILQTLDALWREHLVNLDHLRSVVGFRGYAQRDPLNEYKTEGFELFQTMLTNLRQNVTTQLMRVEIVREAAEAPAPQLPEMEGHHFDGLTGEDDFGGDAAVLEDLRVVDPSERDPENPRTWGKIGRNEACPCGSGKKYKHCHGSFA
;
A
#
# COMPACT_ATOMS: atom_id res chain seq x y z
N MET A 1 -7.83 -23.29 42.05
CA MET A 1 -6.80 -24.28 41.66
C MET A 1 -5.78 -23.58 40.78
N VAL A 2 -4.53 -23.44 41.24
CA VAL A 2 -3.46 -22.84 40.43
C VAL A 2 -3.06 -23.89 39.39
N SER A 3 -3.31 -23.62 38.11
CA SER A 3 -2.94 -24.55 37.03
C SER A 3 -1.42 -24.76 37.03
N PHE A 4 -0.95 -25.96 36.68
CA PHE A 4 0.48 -26.28 36.58
C PHE A 4 1.22 -25.29 35.66
N GLY A 5 0.54 -24.79 34.63
CA GLY A 5 1.05 -23.72 33.76
C GLY A 5 1.22 -22.36 34.45
N GLY A 6 0.37 -22.03 35.43
CA GLY A 6 0.52 -20.82 36.25
C GLY A 6 1.70 -20.87 37.21
N LEU A 7 2.01 -22.05 37.75
CA LEU A 7 3.20 -22.26 38.60
C LEU A 7 4.50 -22.24 37.77
N ALA A 8 4.49 -22.90 36.61
CA ALA A 8 5.62 -22.90 35.67
C ALA A 8 5.93 -21.49 35.14
N ARG A 9 4.92 -20.69 34.79
CA ARG A 9 5.08 -19.29 34.35
C ARG A 9 5.66 -18.39 35.45
N LYS A 10 5.39 -18.70 36.72
CA LYS A 10 5.93 -17.95 37.88
C LYS A 10 7.39 -18.30 38.20
N ILE A 11 7.84 -19.50 37.83
CA ILE A 11 9.23 -19.97 38.06
C ILE A 11 10.13 -19.66 36.86
N PHE A 12 9.65 -19.89 35.63
CA PHE A 12 10.44 -19.73 34.40
C PHE A 12 10.20 -18.40 33.67
N GLY A 13 9.20 -17.62 34.08
CA GLY A 13 8.76 -16.42 33.37
C GLY A 13 7.91 -16.74 32.13
N SER A 14 7.44 -15.70 31.45
CA SER A 14 6.83 -15.84 30.12
C SER A 14 7.88 -16.19 29.03
N SER A 15 7.42 -16.64 27.86
CA SER A 15 8.31 -16.84 26.70
C SER A 15 9.07 -15.55 26.35
N ASN A 16 8.36 -14.42 26.40
CA ASN A 16 8.91 -13.09 26.17
C ASN A 16 10.00 -12.73 27.20
N GLU A 17 9.75 -12.90 28.50
CA GLU A 17 10.76 -12.60 29.54
C GLU A 17 12.06 -13.40 29.37
N ARG A 18 11.96 -14.66 28.96
CA ARG A 18 13.15 -15.50 28.71
C ARG A 18 13.95 -14.97 27.51
N ARG A 19 13.27 -14.53 26.46
CA ARG A 19 13.89 -13.94 25.28
C ARG A 19 14.60 -12.63 25.61
N VAL A 20 13.91 -11.70 26.29
CA VAL A 20 14.49 -10.43 26.75
C VAL A 20 15.70 -10.67 27.66
N ARG A 21 15.62 -11.64 28.58
CA ARG A 21 16.75 -12.00 29.45
C ARG A 21 17.97 -12.50 28.66
N GLY A 22 17.76 -13.15 27.52
CA GLY A 22 18.83 -13.62 26.63
C GLY A 22 19.70 -12.50 26.05
N PHE A 23 19.17 -11.28 25.92
CA PHE A 23 19.93 -10.13 25.42
C PHE A 23 20.78 -9.43 26.49
N LYS A 24 20.50 -9.67 27.78
CA LYS A 24 21.15 -8.97 28.89
C LYS A 24 22.69 -9.07 28.88
N PRO A 25 23.31 -10.24 28.63
CA PRO A 25 24.77 -10.33 28.56
C PRO A 25 25.38 -9.41 27.50
N ARG A 26 24.76 -9.33 26.31
CA ARG A 26 25.22 -8.42 25.24
C ARG A 26 25.06 -6.95 25.60
N VAL A 27 24.00 -6.58 26.32
CA VAL A 27 23.84 -5.22 26.85
C VAL A 27 24.99 -4.88 27.81
N GLU A 28 25.35 -5.82 28.70
CA GLU A 28 26.47 -5.64 29.63
C GLU A 28 27.82 -5.50 28.89
N GLU A 29 28.03 -6.26 27.81
CA GLU A 29 29.20 -6.13 26.93
C GLU A 29 29.26 -4.77 26.22
N ILE A 30 28.14 -4.29 25.66
CA ILE A 30 28.06 -2.95 25.04
C ILE A 30 28.34 -1.86 26.08
N ASN A 31 27.79 -1.98 27.28
CA ASN A 31 28.01 -1.06 28.38
C ASN A 31 29.49 -1.03 28.82
N ALA A 32 30.16 -2.18 28.81
CA ALA A 32 31.57 -2.28 29.20
C ALA A 32 32.52 -1.50 28.26
N LEU A 33 32.15 -1.35 26.98
CA LEU A 33 32.92 -0.58 26.00
C LEU A 33 32.75 0.94 26.13
N GLU A 34 31.79 1.43 26.92
CA GLU A 34 31.47 2.86 27.00
C GLU A 34 32.68 3.72 27.43
N ALA A 35 33.49 3.24 28.39
CA ALA A 35 34.67 3.97 28.86
C ALA A 35 35.75 4.11 27.78
N GLU A 36 35.93 3.09 26.94
CA GLU A 36 36.87 3.11 25.83
C GLU A 36 36.35 4.03 24.71
N ILE A 37 35.11 3.81 24.26
CA ILE A 37 34.52 4.54 23.13
C ILE A 37 34.33 6.02 23.44
N SER A 38 33.93 6.38 24.67
CA SER A 38 33.79 7.78 25.08
C SER A 38 35.11 8.55 25.13
N SER A 39 36.25 7.86 25.22
CA SER A 39 37.59 8.48 25.19
C SER A 39 38.07 8.82 23.77
N LEU A 40 37.41 8.28 22.73
CA LEU A 40 37.77 8.53 21.34
C LEU A 40 37.43 9.96 20.92
N THR A 41 38.25 10.54 20.05
CA THR A 41 37.92 11.78 19.33
C THR A 41 36.83 11.54 18.29
N ASP A 42 36.20 12.61 17.79
CA ASP A 42 35.15 12.50 16.78
C ASP A 42 35.68 11.89 15.47
N GLU A 43 36.92 12.23 15.08
CA GLU A 43 37.59 11.64 13.92
C GLU A 43 37.85 10.14 14.11
N GLN A 44 38.25 9.73 15.31
CA GLN A 44 38.45 8.31 15.64
C GLN A 44 37.13 7.54 15.65
N LEU A 45 36.05 8.15 16.15
CA LEU A 45 34.73 7.54 16.20
C LEU A 45 34.17 7.35 14.78
N LYS A 46 34.36 8.33 13.90
CA LYS A 46 34.06 8.20 12.47
C LYS A 46 34.94 7.17 11.77
N ALA A 47 36.23 7.07 12.12
CA ALA A 47 37.14 6.09 11.55
C ALA A 47 36.74 4.63 11.85
N LYS A 48 35.96 4.38 12.91
CA LYS A 48 35.42 3.05 13.21
C LYS A 48 34.56 2.48 12.09
N THR A 49 33.85 3.31 11.34
CA THR A 49 33.07 2.85 10.17
C THR A 49 33.95 2.26 9.09
N VAL A 50 35.10 2.88 8.81
CA VAL A 50 36.09 2.38 7.85
C VAL A 50 36.73 1.08 8.36
N GLU A 51 37.07 1.02 9.64
CA GLU A 51 37.59 -0.19 10.31
C GLU A 51 36.61 -1.36 10.18
N PHE A 52 35.34 -1.15 10.52
CA PHE A 52 34.31 -2.19 10.44
C PHE A 52 34.04 -2.66 9.01
N ARG A 53 33.99 -1.74 8.03
CA ARG A 53 33.87 -2.10 6.61
C ARG A 53 35.06 -2.96 6.14
N ALA A 54 36.28 -2.61 6.56
CA ALA A 54 37.47 -3.41 6.25
C ALA A 54 37.43 -4.80 6.91
N SER A 55 36.93 -4.91 8.15
CA SER A 55 36.73 -6.20 8.82
C SER A 55 35.72 -7.08 8.08
N LEU A 56 34.58 -6.53 7.65
CA LEU A 56 33.60 -7.26 6.84
C LEU A 56 34.21 -7.73 5.51
N ALA A 57 34.96 -6.87 4.83
CA ALA A 57 35.67 -7.25 3.60
C ALA A 57 36.71 -8.36 3.82
N SER A 58 37.29 -8.45 5.03
CA SER A 58 38.22 -9.53 5.42
C SER A 58 37.54 -10.83 5.86
N GLY A 59 36.21 -10.89 5.88
CA GLY A 59 35.42 -12.10 6.18
C GLY A 59 34.82 -12.17 7.59
N THR A 60 34.91 -11.12 8.40
CA THR A 60 34.18 -11.02 9.68
C THR A 60 32.67 -11.01 9.41
N LYS A 61 31.87 -11.69 10.25
CA LYS A 61 30.41 -11.67 10.10
C LYS A 61 29.82 -10.40 10.72
N LEU A 62 28.67 -9.99 10.19
CA LEU A 62 27.96 -8.81 10.67
C LEU A 62 27.60 -8.90 12.16
N ASP A 63 27.15 -10.06 12.61
CA ASP A 63 26.78 -10.33 14.01
C ASP A 63 27.96 -10.16 14.99
N ASP A 64 29.18 -10.44 14.54
CA ASP A 64 30.39 -10.30 15.36
C ASP A 64 30.72 -8.82 15.63
N LEU A 65 30.25 -7.92 14.77
CA LEU A 65 30.41 -6.47 14.90
C LEU A 65 29.29 -5.80 15.69
N LEU A 66 28.25 -6.54 16.09
CA LEU A 66 27.08 -5.97 16.76
C LEU A 66 27.45 -5.17 18.01
N VAL A 67 28.22 -5.78 18.92
CA VAL A 67 28.62 -5.16 20.20
C VAL A 67 29.44 -3.89 19.98
N PRO A 68 30.57 -3.91 19.24
CA PRO A 68 31.36 -2.70 19.02
C PRO A 68 30.60 -1.64 18.20
N ALA A 69 29.81 -2.03 17.21
CA ALA A 69 29.02 -1.09 16.42
C ALA A 69 27.95 -0.38 17.26
N PHE A 70 27.21 -1.11 18.10
CA PHE A 70 26.19 -0.52 18.98
C PHE A 70 26.82 0.43 20.01
N ALA A 71 28.01 0.12 20.53
CA ALA A 71 28.73 1.02 21.42
C ALA A 71 29.13 2.34 20.71
N VAL A 72 29.62 2.25 19.47
CA VAL A 72 29.96 3.42 18.63
C VAL A 72 28.74 4.30 18.36
N VAL A 73 27.63 3.70 17.92
CA VAL A 73 26.38 4.43 17.62
C VAL A 73 25.83 5.08 18.89
N ARG A 74 25.88 4.39 20.03
CA ARG A 74 25.41 4.94 21.31
C ARG A 74 26.18 6.19 21.72
N GLU A 75 27.50 6.17 21.62
CA GLU A 75 28.32 7.34 21.95
C GLU A 75 28.12 8.46 20.93
N ALA A 76 28.04 8.13 19.63
CA ALA A 76 27.77 9.12 18.61
C ALA A 76 26.40 9.80 18.79
N ALA A 77 25.34 9.05 19.13
CA ALA A 77 24.02 9.61 19.45
C ALA A 77 24.06 10.55 20.66
N LYS A 78 24.85 10.22 21.68
CA LYS A 78 25.07 11.08 22.84
C LYS A 78 25.77 12.38 22.48
N ARG A 79 26.76 12.36 21.58
CA ARG A 79 27.50 13.55 21.13
C ARG A 79 26.69 14.44 20.20
N VAL A 80 26.03 13.84 19.21
CA VAL A 80 25.35 14.55 18.13
C VAL A 80 23.94 14.98 18.54
N LEU A 81 23.17 14.08 19.15
CA LEU A 81 21.77 14.30 19.48
C LEU A 81 21.55 14.65 20.96
N GLY A 82 22.59 14.55 21.79
CA GLY A 82 22.45 14.69 23.25
C GLY A 82 21.70 13.53 23.91
N MET A 83 21.44 12.44 23.18
CA MET A 83 20.63 11.32 23.62
C MET A 83 21.48 10.06 23.73
N ARG A 84 21.64 9.52 24.94
CA ARG A 84 22.33 8.24 25.17
C ARG A 84 21.30 7.10 25.13
N PRO A 85 21.36 6.18 24.15
CA PRO A 85 20.45 5.04 24.13
C PRO A 85 20.42 4.26 25.45
N PHE A 86 19.22 3.96 25.95
CA PHE A 86 18.97 3.17 27.14
C PHE A 86 19.19 1.68 26.89
N ASP A 87 19.35 0.91 27.96
CA ASP A 87 19.58 -0.53 27.89
C ASP A 87 18.41 -1.25 27.20
N VAL A 88 17.16 -0.81 27.45
CA VAL A 88 15.97 -1.33 26.77
C VAL A 88 15.98 -1.02 25.27
N GLN A 89 16.55 0.12 24.87
CA GLN A 89 16.70 0.51 23.46
C GLN A 89 17.78 -0.33 22.76
N LEU A 90 18.85 -0.70 23.45
CA LEU A 90 19.84 -1.65 22.94
C LEU A 90 19.21 -3.03 22.68
N ILE A 91 18.32 -3.50 23.56
CA ILE A 91 17.57 -4.75 23.36
C ILE A 91 16.66 -4.64 22.12
N GLY A 92 15.90 -3.54 22.01
CA GLY A 92 15.07 -3.29 20.83
C GLY A 92 15.87 -3.30 19.53
N GLY A 93 17.04 -2.63 19.51
CA GLY A 93 17.94 -2.63 18.35
C GLY A 93 18.47 -4.03 17.99
N MET A 94 18.77 -4.87 18.98
CA MET A 94 19.18 -6.26 18.74
C MET A 94 18.05 -7.13 18.17
N VAL A 95 16.81 -6.93 18.64
CA VAL A 95 15.62 -7.61 18.08
C VAL A 95 15.42 -7.21 16.62
N LEU A 96 15.51 -5.92 16.31
CA LEU A 96 15.40 -5.42 14.94
C LEU A 96 16.50 -6.02 14.04
N HIS A 97 17.75 -6.01 14.50
CA HIS A 97 18.85 -6.58 13.73
C HIS A 97 18.65 -8.08 13.43
N GLY A 98 18.07 -8.83 14.36
CA GLY A 98 17.75 -10.24 14.23
C GLY A 98 16.56 -10.56 13.32
N GLY A 99 15.90 -9.56 12.73
CA GLY A 99 14.73 -9.77 11.87
C GLY A 99 13.43 -10.01 12.64
N GLY A 100 13.29 -9.43 13.84
CA GLY A 100 12.07 -9.50 14.64
C GLY A 100 11.32 -8.18 14.71
N ILE A 101 10.18 -8.21 15.41
CA ILE A 101 9.42 -7.02 15.76
C ILE A 101 9.72 -6.61 17.19
N SER A 102 10.21 -5.38 17.36
CA SER A 102 10.45 -4.76 18.66
C SER A 102 9.20 -3.99 19.09
N GLU A 103 8.42 -4.56 20.01
CA GLU A 103 7.28 -3.86 20.60
C GLU A 103 7.75 -2.96 21.75
N MET A 104 7.78 -1.66 21.51
CA MET A 104 8.20 -0.61 22.44
C MET A 104 7.12 0.46 22.54
N ARG A 105 6.64 0.72 23.76
CA ARG A 105 5.58 1.70 24.01
C ARG A 105 5.95 3.09 23.47
N THR A 106 4.94 3.88 23.12
CA THR A 106 5.17 5.22 22.58
C THR A 106 5.92 6.10 23.58
N GLY A 107 6.91 6.86 23.11
CA GLY A 107 7.81 7.65 23.94
C GLY A 107 9.02 6.88 24.49
N GLU A 108 9.22 5.60 24.17
CA GLU A 108 10.46 4.87 24.48
C GLU A 108 11.60 5.14 23.47
N GLY A 109 11.39 6.03 22.48
CA GLY A 109 12.42 6.46 21.52
C GLY A 109 12.67 5.51 20.36
N LYS A 110 11.61 5.00 19.71
CA LYS A 110 11.66 4.06 18.58
C LYS A 110 12.57 4.54 17.43
N THR A 111 12.44 5.81 17.03
CA THR A 111 13.28 6.40 15.98
C THR A 111 14.77 6.32 16.31
N LEU A 112 15.15 6.58 17.56
CA LEU A 112 16.55 6.44 18.01
C LEU A 112 16.99 4.96 18.06
N VAL A 113 16.11 4.05 18.48
CA VAL A 113 16.38 2.60 18.53
C VAL A 113 16.77 2.07 17.15
N ALA A 114 16.08 2.51 16.09
CA ALA A 114 16.34 2.07 14.72
C ALA A 114 17.77 2.41 14.24
N THR A 115 18.39 3.49 14.74
CA THR A 115 19.74 3.89 14.31
C THR A 115 20.81 2.82 14.57
N LEU A 116 20.64 2.03 15.63
CA LEU A 116 21.56 0.96 16.03
C LEU A 116 21.66 -0.15 14.96
N PRO A 117 20.57 -0.85 14.59
CA PRO A 117 20.59 -1.83 13.52
C PRO A 117 20.77 -1.19 12.15
N VAL A 118 20.26 0.02 11.89
CA VAL A 118 20.45 0.70 10.60
C VAL A 118 21.94 0.88 10.32
N TYR A 119 22.69 1.48 11.26
CA TYR A 119 24.14 1.67 11.12
C TYR A 119 24.85 0.34 10.88
N LEU A 120 24.59 -0.67 11.72
CA LEU A 120 25.23 -1.98 11.62
C LEU A 120 25.02 -2.60 10.22
N ASN A 121 23.80 -2.60 9.70
CA ASN A 121 23.48 -3.25 8.43
C ASN A 121 23.89 -2.41 7.21
N ALA A 122 23.97 -1.10 7.35
CA ALA A 122 24.51 -0.20 6.33
C ALA A 122 26.03 -0.38 6.10
N LEU A 123 26.75 -1.02 7.03
CA LEU A 123 28.18 -1.32 6.85
C LEU A 123 28.45 -2.26 5.67
N GLU A 124 27.48 -3.08 5.27
CA GLU A 124 27.63 -3.95 4.09
C GLU A 124 27.61 -3.20 2.75
N GLY A 125 27.18 -1.92 2.73
CA GLY A 125 27.08 -1.12 1.49
C GLY A 125 26.01 -1.59 0.51
N LYS A 126 25.12 -2.50 0.94
CA LYS A 126 24.00 -3.05 0.14
C LYS A 126 22.70 -2.28 0.30
N GLY A 127 22.65 -1.35 1.25
CA GLY A 127 21.48 -0.55 1.56
C GLY A 127 20.62 -1.02 2.71
N VAL A 128 19.99 -0.05 3.37
CA VAL A 128 18.95 -0.24 4.38
C VAL A 128 17.79 0.71 4.11
N HIS A 129 16.57 0.17 4.01
CA HIS A 129 15.35 0.96 3.88
C HIS A 129 14.70 1.14 5.26
N VAL A 130 14.44 2.37 5.66
CA VAL A 130 13.66 2.71 6.86
C VAL A 130 12.31 3.21 6.40
N VAL A 131 11.26 2.43 6.68
CA VAL A 131 9.93 2.69 6.17
C VAL A 131 9.07 3.36 7.24
N THR A 132 8.41 4.45 6.87
CA THR A 132 7.49 5.19 7.75
C THR A 132 6.11 5.30 7.11
N VAL A 133 5.12 5.75 7.89
CA VAL A 133 3.71 5.82 7.47
C VAL A 133 3.42 6.97 6.49
N ASN A 134 4.22 8.04 6.49
CA ASN A 134 4.01 9.17 5.59
C ASN A 134 5.29 9.97 5.32
N ASP A 135 5.24 10.79 4.26
CA ASP A 135 6.37 11.57 3.75
C ASP A 135 6.94 12.56 4.76
N TYR A 136 6.09 13.14 5.61
CA TYR A 136 6.52 14.04 6.68
C TYR A 136 7.41 13.31 7.69
N LEU A 137 7.02 12.10 8.12
CA LEU A 137 7.81 11.30 9.06
C LEU A 137 9.09 10.79 8.41
N ALA A 138 9.04 10.32 7.16
CA ALA A 138 10.22 9.92 6.40
C ALA A 138 11.24 11.06 6.33
N SER A 139 10.78 12.25 5.93
CA SER A 139 11.62 13.45 5.83
C SER A 139 12.16 13.88 7.19
N ARG A 140 11.31 13.99 8.21
CA ARG A 140 11.71 14.43 9.55
C ARG A 140 12.76 13.50 10.14
N ASP A 141 12.52 12.19 10.11
CA ASP A 141 13.39 11.21 10.75
C ASP A 141 14.70 11.04 9.99
N ALA A 142 14.67 11.14 8.66
CA ALA A 142 15.87 11.17 7.84
C ALA A 142 16.76 12.37 8.16
N HIS A 143 16.21 13.59 8.24
CA HIS A 143 17.00 14.77 8.58
C HIS A 143 17.51 14.73 10.03
N TRP A 144 16.71 14.20 10.95
CA TRP A 144 17.07 14.16 12.36
C TRP A 144 18.14 13.10 12.64
N MET A 145 17.90 11.84 12.26
CA MET A 145 18.86 10.74 12.45
C MET A 145 20.01 10.81 11.44
N GLY A 146 19.82 11.48 10.30
CA GLY A 146 20.84 11.74 9.29
C GLY A 146 22.05 12.49 9.83
N GLN A 147 21.88 13.32 10.85
CA GLN A 147 23.00 13.98 11.55
C GLN A 147 23.96 12.95 12.15
N LEU A 148 23.42 11.89 12.75
CA LEU A 148 24.18 10.79 13.34
C LEU A 148 24.87 9.95 12.25
N TYR A 149 24.15 9.62 11.17
CA TYR A 149 24.70 8.83 10.06
C TYR A 149 25.85 9.58 9.36
N ASN A 150 25.66 10.86 9.04
CA ASN A 150 26.70 11.70 8.44
C ASN A 150 27.92 11.87 9.35
N PHE A 151 27.70 12.01 10.66
CA PHE A 151 28.80 12.07 11.64
C PHE A 151 29.65 10.80 11.60
N LEU A 152 29.02 9.63 11.51
CA LEU A 152 29.69 8.34 11.34
C LEU A 152 30.16 8.07 9.89
N GLY A 153 29.90 8.97 8.95
CA GLY A 153 30.37 8.85 7.57
C GLY A 153 29.55 7.93 6.67
N LEU A 154 28.28 7.68 7.02
CA LEU A 154 27.29 7.03 6.15
C LEU A 154 26.44 8.08 5.44
N SER A 155 26.05 7.81 4.20
CA SER A 155 25.09 8.65 3.45
C SER A 155 23.65 8.22 3.72
N TYR A 156 22.71 9.15 3.61
CA TYR A 156 21.28 8.83 3.62
C TYR A 156 20.54 9.56 2.48
N GLY A 157 19.49 8.91 1.98
CA GLY A 157 18.56 9.44 0.99
C GLY A 157 17.12 9.44 1.52
N ILE A 158 16.25 10.21 0.87
CA ILE A 158 14.84 10.35 1.22
C ILE A 158 14.02 10.13 -0.06
N ILE A 159 13.04 9.23 0.00
CA ILE A 159 12.06 9.03 -1.04
C ILE A 159 10.71 9.53 -0.53
N VAL A 160 10.18 10.54 -1.19
CA VAL A 160 8.87 11.15 -0.94
C VAL A 160 8.19 11.44 -2.27
N HIS A 161 6.92 11.79 -2.22
CA HIS A 161 6.16 12.17 -3.41
C HIS A 161 6.79 13.38 -4.13
N GLY A 162 6.67 13.40 -5.46
CA GLY A 162 7.12 14.50 -6.31
C GLY A 162 8.59 14.48 -6.75
N LEU A 163 9.39 13.50 -6.31
CA LEU A 163 10.77 13.31 -6.80
C LEU A 163 10.80 12.70 -8.20
N ASP A 164 11.75 13.16 -9.02
CA ASP A 164 12.04 12.58 -10.33
C ASP A 164 12.90 11.30 -10.24
N ASP A 165 13.11 10.63 -11.37
CA ASP A 165 13.84 9.36 -11.43
C ASP A 165 15.33 9.52 -11.06
N GLU A 166 15.97 10.66 -11.35
CA GLU A 166 17.39 10.92 -11.04
C GLU A 166 17.58 11.16 -9.54
N GLU A 167 16.69 11.93 -8.92
CA GLU A 167 16.63 12.15 -7.49
C GLU A 167 16.40 10.84 -6.73
N ARG A 168 15.46 10.01 -7.21
CA ARG A 168 15.17 8.69 -6.64
C ARG A 168 16.38 7.77 -6.74
N ALA A 169 17.00 7.65 -7.92
CA ALA A 169 18.19 6.83 -8.11
C ALA A 169 19.33 7.24 -7.15
N THR A 170 19.53 8.56 -6.98
CA THR A 170 20.51 9.09 -6.02
C THR A 170 20.17 8.72 -4.57
N ALA A 171 18.90 8.83 -4.18
CA ALA A 171 18.44 8.49 -2.83
C ALA A 171 18.52 6.99 -2.51
N TYR A 172 18.24 6.11 -3.48
CA TYR A 172 18.42 4.66 -3.33
C TYR A 172 19.90 4.25 -3.34
N ALA A 173 20.79 5.02 -3.98
CA ALA A 173 22.23 4.75 -3.98
C ALA A 173 22.91 5.00 -2.61
N ALA A 174 22.28 5.78 -1.73
CA ALA A 174 22.80 6.06 -0.39
C ALA A 174 22.96 4.79 0.47
N ASP A 175 23.71 4.85 1.58
CA ASP A 175 23.82 3.70 2.50
C ASP A 175 22.48 3.37 3.17
N ILE A 176 21.66 4.41 3.41
CA ILE A 176 20.37 4.35 4.12
C ILE A 176 19.34 5.14 3.31
N THR A 177 18.13 4.61 3.16
CA THR A 177 17.04 5.30 2.45
C THR A 177 15.81 5.34 3.34
N TYR A 178 15.32 6.54 3.67
CA TYR A 178 14.04 6.72 4.35
C TYR A 178 12.94 6.90 3.31
N ALA A 179 11.83 6.19 3.48
CA ALA A 179 10.75 6.22 2.50
C ALA A 179 9.41 5.87 3.16
N THR A 180 8.32 6.05 2.40
CA THR A 180 7.03 5.44 2.71
C THR A 180 6.90 4.08 2.02
N ASN A 181 6.05 3.21 2.56
CA ASN A 181 5.70 1.93 1.94
C ASN A 181 5.11 2.12 0.54
N ASN A 182 4.24 3.13 0.36
CA ASN A 182 3.66 3.48 -0.93
C ASN A 182 4.75 3.78 -1.97
N GLU A 183 5.63 4.75 -1.70
CA GLU A 183 6.66 5.15 -2.65
C GLU A 183 7.64 4.01 -2.98
N LEU A 184 8.04 3.21 -1.99
CA LEU A 184 8.87 2.03 -2.20
C LEU A 184 8.20 0.99 -3.10
N GLY A 185 6.92 0.70 -2.87
CA GLY A 185 6.19 -0.28 -3.66
C GLY A 185 5.90 0.21 -5.08
N PHE A 186 5.57 1.50 -5.25
CA PHE A 186 5.35 2.07 -6.58
C PHE A 186 6.65 2.22 -7.38
N ASP A 187 7.76 2.57 -6.75
CA ASP A 187 9.06 2.56 -7.43
C ASP A 187 9.42 1.16 -7.92
N TYR A 188 9.15 0.13 -7.13
CA TYR A 188 9.30 -1.26 -7.56
C TYR A 188 8.42 -1.59 -8.77
N LEU A 189 7.14 -1.19 -8.76
CA LEU A 189 6.25 -1.42 -9.90
C LEU A 189 6.70 -0.65 -11.15
N ARG A 190 7.09 0.63 -11.00
CA ARG A 190 7.62 1.47 -12.09
C ARG A 190 8.90 0.91 -12.70
N ASP A 191 9.83 0.47 -11.86
CA ASP A 191 11.09 -0.14 -12.27
C ASP A 191 10.85 -1.37 -13.15
N ASN A 192 9.86 -2.20 -12.81
CA ASN A 192 9.50 -3.39 -13.58
C ASN A 192 8.65 -3.09 -14.84
N MET A 193 8.41 -1.81 -15.15
CA MET A 193 7.82 -1.36 -16.41
C MET A 193 8.82 -0.58 -17.29
N LYS A 194 10.05 -0.30 -16.80
CA LYS A 194 11.09 0.35 -17.61
C LYS A 194 11.60 -0.58 -18.70
N TYR A 195 12.06 -0.01 -19.82
CA TYR A 195 12.62 -0.74 -20.95
C TYR A 195 14.14 -0.95 -20.84
N GLU A 196 14.81 -0.12 -20.04
CA GLU A 196 16.25 -0.17 -19.84
C GLU A 196 16.62 -0.26 -18.37
N ARG A 197 17.64 -1.08 -18.09
CA ARG A 197 18.17 -1.26 -16.73
C ARG A 197 18.65 0.04 -16.09
N ALA A 198 19.20 0.95 -16.89
CA ALA A 198 19.72 2.25 -16.43
C ALA A 198 18.62 3.23 -15.97
N GLN A 199 17.36 2.99 -16.36
CA GLN A 199 16.21 3.81 -15.97
C GLN A 199 15.56 3.35 -14.66
N MET A 200 16.00 2.20 -14.11
CA MET A 200 15.51 1.69 -12.84
C MET A 200 16.15 2.47 -11.68
N VAL A 201 15.34 2.85 -10.70
CA VAL A 201 15.78 3.70 -9.59
C VAL A 201 16.14 2.89 -8.35
N GLN A 202 15.49 1.76 -8.11
CA GLN A 202 15.77 0.91 -6.96
C GLN A 202 16.99 0.00 -7.18
N ARG A 203 17.54 -0.44 -6.06
CA ARG A 203 18.52 -1.53 -5.98
C ARG A 203 17.90 -2.76 -5.31
N ALA A 204 18.70 -3.81 -5.12
CA ALA A 204 18.25 -5.03 -4.46
C ALA A 204 17.67 -4.81 -3.05
N HIS A 205 16.60 -5.54 -2.71
CA HIS A 205 15.91 -5.51 -1.42
C HIS A 205 16.74 -6.20 -0.31
N ASN A 206 17.64 -5.47 0.34
CA ASN A 206 18.57 -6.02 1.32
C ASN A 206 18.01 -6.10 2.75
N TYR A 207 17.71 -4.95 3.37
CA TYR A 207 17.16 -4.89 4.72
C TYR A 207 16.13 -3.77 4.84
N ALA A 208 14.94 -4.09 5.36
CA ALA A 208 13.91 -3.11 5.70
C ALA A 208 13.62 -3.12 7.20
N ILE A 209 13.53 -1.92 7.79
CA ILE A 209 12.95 -1.69 9.12
C ILE A 209 11.68 -0.89 8.93
N VAL A 210 10.54 -1.49 9.26
CA VAL A 210 9.22 -0.86 9.16
C VAL A 210 8.86 -0.23 10.50
N ASP A 211 8.82 1.11 10.58
CA ASP A 211 8.21 1.81 11.72
C ASP A 211 6.68 1.71 11.62
N GLU A 212 6.03 1.63 12.78
CA GLU A 212 4.59 1.41 12.89
C GLU A 212 4.15 0.17 12.06
N VAL A 213 4.93 -0.92 12.20
CA VAL A 213 4.76 -2.17 11.42
C VAL A 213 3.35 -2.75 11.46
N ASP A 214 2.62 -2.53 12.54
CA ASP A 214 1.24 -2.98 12.71
C ASP A 214 0.22 -2.17 11.91
N SER A 215 0.57 -0.99 11.43
CA SER A 215 -0.29 -0.32 10.47
C SER A 215 0.12 -0.61 9.05
N ILE A 216 1.39 -0.54 8.72
CA ILE A 216 1.84 -0.77 7.34
C ILE A 216 1.57 -2.23 6.93
N LEU A 217 1.94 -3.21 7.75
CA LEU A 217 1.85 -4.63 7.38
C LEU A 217 0.52 -5.31 7.73
N VAL A 218 -0.42 -4.59 8.37
CA VAL A 218 -1.72 -5.16 8.80
C VAL A 218 -2.91 -4.26 8.44
N ASP A 219 -2.86 -2.96 8.76
CA ASP A 219 -3.98 -2.04 8.47
C ASP A 219 -4.01 -1.64 6.99
N GLU A 220 -2.88 -1.20 6.45
CA GLU A 220 -2.70 -0.76 5.05
C GLU A 220 -2.57 -1.94 4.10
N ALA A 221 -2.05 -3.08 4.58
CA ALA A 221 -1.96 -4.33 3.83
C ALA A 221 -3.34 -5.00 3.53
N ARG A 222 -4.44 -4.26 3.65
CA ARG A 222 -5.79 -4.68 3.25
C ARG A 222 -6.03 -4.49 1.76
N THR A 223 -5.32 -3.56 1.13
CA THR A 223 -5.45 -3.18 -0.27
C THR A 223 -4.11 -3.36 -0.97
N PRO A 224 -4.09 -3.81 -2.23
CA PRO A 224 -2.86 -3.88 -3.01
C PRO A 224 -2.48 -2.50 -3.54
N LEU A 225 -1.20 -2.34 -3.89
CA LEU A 225 -0.73 -1.24 -4.72
C LEU A 225 -1.08 -1.54 -6.18
N ILE A 226 -1.66 -0.58 -6.88
CA ILE A 226 -2.08 -0.74 -8.27
C ILE A 226 -1.61 0.48 -9.06
N ILE A 227 -0.90 0.23 -10.17
CA ILE A 227 -0.71 1.23 -11.22
C ILE A 227 -1.74 0.93 -12.30
N SER A 228 -2.58 1.93 -12.56
CA SER A 228 -3.60 1.85 -13.60
C SER A 228 -3.22 2.69 -14.81
N GLY A 229 -3.72 2.31 -15.97
CA GLY A 229 -3.65 3.12 -17.17
C GLY A 229 -4.88 2.90 -18.06
N PRO A 230 -5.13 3.82 -19.00
CA PRO A 230 -6.27 3.73 -19.91
C PRO A 230 -6.16 2.50 -20.80
N LEU A 231 -7.28 1.81 -21.01
CA LEU A 231 -7.42 0.72 -21.98
C LEU A 231 -7.84 1.23 -23.36
N ASP A 232 -7.68 0.38 -24.37
CA ASP A 232 -8.40 0.54 -25.64
C ASP A 232 -9.92 0.54 -25.39
N ASP A 233 -10.64 1.35 -26.16
CA ASP A 233 -12.07 1.53 -26.01
C ASP A 233 -12.84 0.20 -26.29
N ARG A 234 -13.47 -0.36 -25.26
CA ARG A 234 -14.36 -1.54 -25.35
C ARG A 234 -15.85 -1.20 -25.30
N SER A 235 -16.22 0.05 -25.54
CA SER A 235 -17.62 0.49 -25.50
C SER A 235 -18.54 -0.37 -26.37
N ASP A 236 -18.08 -0.77 -27.56
CA ASP A 236 -18.86 -1.63 -28.47
C ASP A 236 -19.17 -3.00 -27.85
N PHE A 237 -18.23 -3.58 -27.09
CA PHE A 237 -18.44 -4.86 -26.43
C PHE A 237 -19.43 -4.75 -25.29
N TYR A 238 -19.35 -3.69 -24.48
CA TYR A 238 -20.32 -3.41 -23.42
C TYR A 238 -21.74 -3.25 -23.95
N ASN A 239 -21.89 -2.47 -25.03
CA ASN A 239 -23.17 -2.29 -25.71
C ASN A 239 -23.71 -3.61 -26.26
N LEU A 240 -22.85 -4.47 -26.82
CA LEU A 240 -23.24 -5.79 -27.30
C LEU A 240 -23.74 -6.69 -26.15
N ILE A 241 -22.98 -6.77 -25.05
CA ILE A 241 -23.35 -7.60 -23.89
C ILE A 241 -24.67 -7.15 -23.26
N ASP A 242 -24.93 -5.84 -23.20
CA ASP A 242 -26.20 -5.30 -22.72
C ASP A 242 -27.41 -5.90 -23.47
N THR A 243 -27.29 -6.08 -24.79
CA THR A 243 -28.36 -6.67 -25.61
C THR A 243 -28.71 -8.10 -25.23
N PHE A 244 -27.77 -8.86 -24.66
CA PHE A 244 -28.00 -10.25 -24.24
C PHE A 244 -28.72 -10.36 -22.90
N ILE A 245 -28.74 -9.31 -22.08
CA ILE A 245 -29.43 -9.31 -20.78
C ILE A 245 -30.93 -9.02 -20.91
N LEU A 246 -31.31 -8.19 -21.88
CA LEU A 246 -32.70 -7.80 -22.14
C LEU A 246 -33.68 -8.97 -22.34
N PRO A 247 -33.35 -10.06 -23.08
CA PRO A 247 -34.27 -11.18 -23.29
C PRO A 247 -34.38 -12.15 -22.10
N LEU A 248 -33.64 -11.95 -21.00
CA LEU A 248 -33.64 -12.86 -19.86
C LEU A 248 -34.88 -12.70 -18.97
N GLU A 249 -35.47 -13.83 -18.60
CA GLU A 249 -36.64 -13.96 -17.75
C GLU A 249 -36.26 -14.25 -16.30
N PRO A 250 -37.16 -14.04 -15.30
CA PRO A 250 -36.87 -14.34 -13.90
C PRO A 250 -36.48 -15.79 -13.58
N VAL A 251 -36.72 -16.74 -14.50
CA VAL A 251 -36.26 -18.13 -14.38
C VAL A 251 -34.78 -18.30 -14.72
N ASP A 252 -34.21 -17.35 -15.47
CA ASP A 252 -32.85 -17.40 -15.98
C ASP A 252 -31.80 -16.94 -14.94
N TYR A 253 -32.24 -16.39 -13.79
CA TYR A 253 -31.33 -15.85 -12.78
C TYR A 253 -31.88 -15.94 -11.35
N GLU A 254 -30.98 -15.99 -10.38
CA GLU A 254 -31.25 -15.84 -8.94
C GLU A 254 -30.66 -14.54 -8.40
N ILE A 255 -31.38 -13.87 -7.49
CA ILE A 255 -30.96 -12.60 -6.88
C ILE A 255 -30.97 -12.74 -5.36
N ASP A 256 -29.87 -12.34 -4.72
CA ASP A 256 -29.82 -12.08 -3.28
C ASP A 256 -29.65 -10.57 -3.04
N GLU A 257 -30.76 -9.89 -2.75
CA GLU A 257 -30.77 -8.45 -2.48
C GLU A 257 -29.97 -8.06 -1.24
N LYS A 258 -29.84 -8.97 -0.26
CA LYS A 258 -29.13 -8.69 0.99
C LYS A 258 -27.62 -8.71 0.77
N GLN A 259 -27.14 -9.60 -0.11
CA GLN A 259 -25.73 -9.65 -0.50
C GLN A 259 -25.43 -8.82 -1.75
N LYS A 260 -26.44 -8.21 -2.38
CA LYS A 260 -26.34 -7.53 -3.69
C LYS A 260 -25.61 -8.42 -4.72
N THR A 261 -26.01 -9.69 -4.80
CA THR A 261 -25.46 -10.67 -5.76
C THR A 261 -26.56 -11.15 -6.73
N ALA A 262 -26.15 -11.43 -7.97
CA ALA A 262 -27.01 -11.97 -9.02
C ALA A 262 -26.23 -13.07 -9.75
N ILE A 263 -26.87 -14.20 -10.00
CA ILE A 263 -26.25 -15.41 -10.58
C ILE A 263 -27.18 -15.97 -11.65
N PHE A 264 -26.64 -16.47 -12.76
CA PHE A 264 -27.43 -17.20 -13.76
C PHE A 264 -27.83 -18.58 -13.26
N THR A 265 -29.07 -19.00 -13.56
CA THR A 265 -29.48 -20.40 -13.38
C THR A 265 -28.89 -21.27 -14.50
N GLU A 266 -29.05 -22.59 -14.40
CA GLU A 266 -28.65 -23.51 -15.49
C GLU A 266 -29.37 -23.16 -16.80
N GLU A 267 -30.68 -22.92 -16.75
CA GLU A 267 -31.48 -22.51 -17.92
C GLU A 267 -31.01 -21.16 -18.50
N GLY A 268 -30.73 -20.19 -17.62
CA GLY A 268 -30.21 -18.89 -18.05
C GLY A 268 -28.82 -18.96 -18.66
N THR A 269 -27.97 -19.85 -18.15
CA THR A 269 -26.63 -20.12 -18.70
C THR A 269 -26.74 -20.71 -20.11
N GLU A 270 -27.57 -21.74 -20.31
CA GLU A 270 -27.78 -22.35 -21.63
C GLU A 270 -28.34 -21.35 -22.66
N ARG A 271 -29.28 -20.51 -22.24
CA ARG A 271 -29.84 -19.46 -23.09
C ARG A 271 -28.77 -18.45 -23.51
N LEU A 272 -27.92 -18.05 -22.57
CA LEU A 272 -26.84 -17.11 -22.80
C LEU A 272 -25.73 -17.70 -23.70
N GLU A 273 -25.37 -18.97 -23.52
CA GLU A 273 -24.42 -19.68 -24.37
C GLU A 273 -24.86 -19.67 -25.84
N ASN A 274 -26.14 -19.94 -26.10
CA ASN A 274 -26.69 -19.93 -27.45
C ASN A 274 -26.59 -18.53 -28.08
N LEU A 275 -26.95 -17.48 -27.34
CA LEU A 275 -26.86 -16.09 -27.82
C LEU A 275 -25.40 -15.68 -28.13
N LEU A 276 -24.46 -16.03 -27.25
CA LEU A 276 -23.04 -15.71 -27.44
C LEU A 276 -22.43 -16.49 -28.60
N LYS A 277 -22.84 -17.74 -28.80
CA LYS A 277 -22.39 -18.59 -29.90
C LYS A 277 -22.89 -18.09 -31.25
N GLU A 278 -24.15 -17.68 -31.33
CA GLU A 278 -24.72 -17.07 -32.54
C GLU A 278 -24.03 -15.74 -32.91
N ALA A 279 -23.60 -14.97 -31.90
CA ALA A 279 -22.88 -13.72 -32.09
C ALA A 279 -21.36 -13.92 -32.36
N GLY A 280 -20.84 -15.15 -32.28
CA GLY A 280 -19.41 -15.43 -32.48
C GLY A 280 -18.50 -15.01 -31.32
N HIS A 281 -19.06 -14.80 -30.12
CA HIS A 281 -18.36 -14.37 -28.92
C HIS A 281 -18.18 -15.47 -27.86
N LEU A 282 -18.62 -16.71 -28.15
CA LEU A 282 -18.33 -17.89 -27.33
C LEU A 282 -17.20 -18.69 -27.98
N LYS A 283 -16.10 -18.90 -27.24
CA LYS A 283 -15.02 -19.82 -27.61
C LYS A 283 -15.20 -21.16 -26.85
N GLY A 284 -14.78 -22.28 -27.41
CA GLY A 284 -14.96 -23.59 -26.75
C GLY A 284 -16.40 -24.16 -26.77
N GLU A 285 -16.69 -25.04 -25.82
CA GLU A 285 -17.97 -25.77 -25.73
C GLU A 285 -18.95 -25.10 -24.75
N GLY A 286 -18.45 -24.47 -23.68
CA GLY A 286 -19.27 -23.89 -22.61
C GLY A 286 -18.86 -22.48 -22.19
N LEU A 287 -19.80 -21.76 -21.57
CA LEU A 287 -19.60 -20.38 -21.11
C LEU A 287 -18.52 -20.26 -20.03
N TYR A 288 -18.41 -21.27 -19.18
CA TYR A 288 -17.44 -21.29 -18.08
C TYR A 288 -16.07 -21.87 -18.47
N ASP A 289 -15.83 -22.11 -19.75
CA ASP A 289 -14.50 -22.45 -20.26
C ASP A 289 -13.52 -21.27 -20.05
N ILE A 290 -12.25 -21.60 -19.84
CA ILE A 290 -11.20 -20.64 -19.44
C ILE A 290 -11.01 -19.53 -20.48
N GLU A 291 -11.27 -19.83 -21.75
CA GLU A 291 -11.17 -18.88 -22.87
C GLU A 291 -12.23 -17.76 -22.81
N ASN A 292 -13.32 -17.96 -22.05
CA ASN A 292 -14.47 -17.06 -21.99
C ASN A 292 -14.52 -16.20 -20.70
N VAL A 293 -13.49 -16.25 -19.84
CA VAL A 293 -13.48 -15.56 -18.54
C VAL A 293 -13.88 -14.08 -18.63
N ALA A 294 -13.39 -13.35 -19.64
CA ALA A 294 -13.76 -11.96 -19.87
C ALA A 294 -15.26 -11.80 -20.20
N VAL A 295 -15.80 -12.65 -21.07
CA VAL A 295 -17.23 -12.65 -21.44
C VAL A 295 -18.10 -12.89 -20.21
N VAL A 296 -17.75 -13.87 -19.38
CA VAL A 296 -18.47 -14.19 -18.14
C VAL A 296 -18.45 -13.00 -17.17
N HIS A 297 -17.32 -12.30 -17.04
CA HIS A 297 -17.22 -11.11 -16.21
C HIS A 297 -18.19 -10.00 -16.69
N HIS A 298 -18.14 -9.65 -17.97
CA HIS A 298 -18.98 -8.59 -18.52
C HIS A 298 -20.48 -8.93 -18.44
N VAL A 299 -20.86 -10.17 -18.73
CA VAL A 299 -22.28 -10.61 -18.68
C VAL A 299 -22.81 -10.59 -17.23
N ASN A 300 -22.02 -11.04 -16.24
CA ASN A 300 -22.42 -10.96 -14.84
C ASN A 300 -22.59 -9.51 -14.38
N ASN A 301 -21.70 -8.60 -14.78
CA ASN A 301 -21.84 -7.18 -14.46
C ASN A 301 -23.05 -6.54 -15.11
N ALA A 302 -23.35 -6.88 -16.36
CA ALA A 302 -24.57 -6.44 -17.03
C ALA A 302 -25.83 -6.97 -16.32
N LEU A 303 -25.84 -8.23 -15.88
CA LEU A 303 -26.95 -8.76 -15.06
C LEU A 303 -27.11 -7.98 -13.74
N ARG A 304 -26.01 -7.71 -13.03
CA ARG A 304 -26.03 -6.90 -11.79
C ARG A 304 -26.56 -5.50 -12.05
N ALA A 305 -26.04 -4.81 -13.07
CA ALA A 305 -26.46 -3.48 -13.48
C ALA A 305 -27.97 -3.44 -13.77
N HIS A 306 -28.51 -4.45 -14.45
CA HIS A 306 -29.95 -4.55 -14.76
C HIS A 306 -30.82 -4.87 -13.56
N LYS A 307 -30.42 -5.84 -12.73
CA LYS A 307 -31.31 -6.46 -11.73
C LYS A 307 -31.14 -5.95 -10.31
N LEU A 308 -29.95 -5.47 -9.94
CA LEU A 308 -29.64 -5.03 -8.57
C LEU A 308 -29.61 -3.51 -8.42
N PHE A 309 -29.22 -2.79 -9.46
CA PHE A 309 -29.02 -1.34 -9.41
C PHE A 309 -30.16 -0.60 -10.10
N GLN A 310 -30.85 0.25 -9.33
CA GLN A 310 -32.02 0.99 -9.76
C GLN A 310 -31.69 2.47 -9.97
N ARG A 311 -32.09 2.97 -11.14
CA ARG A 311 -32.08 4.40 -11.43
C ARG A 311 -32.99 5.15 -10.45
N ASP A 312 -32.57 6.36 -10.08
CA ASP A 312 -33.19 7.26 -9.10
C ASP A 312 -33.18 6.74 -7.65
N LYS A 313 -32.49 5.62 -7.38
CA LYS A 313 -32.26 5.08 -6.03
C LYS A 313 -30.78 4.90 -5.74
N ASP A 314 -30.09 4.11 -6.57
CA ASP A 314 -28.66 3.80 -6.39
C ASP A 314 -27.77 4.77 -7.19
N TYR A 315 -28.28 5.29 -8.30
CA TYR A 315 -27.61 6.27 -9.16
C TYR A 315 -28.65 7.10 -9.94
N ILE A 316 -28.20 8.20 -10.55
CA ILE A 316 -28.97 8.98 -11.53
C ILE A 316 -28.17 9.16 -12.82
N VAL A 317 -28.87 9.39 -13.92
CA VAL A 317 -28.27 9.81 -15.18
C VAL A 317 -28.35 11.34 -15.27
N ARG A 318 -27.22 12.01 -15.44
CA ARG A 318 -27.17 13.47 -15.58
C ARG A 318 -26.03 13.88 -16.51
N ASN A 319 -26.33 14.78 -17.46
CA ASN A 319 -25.35 15.29 -18.44
C ASN A 319 -24.62 14.17 -19.20
N ASP A 320 -25.32 13.10 -19.57
CA ASP A 320 -24.72 11.93 -20.23
C ASP A 320 -23.71 11.14 -19.37
N GLU A 321 -23.83 11.24 -18.03
CA GLU A 321 -22.99 10.50 -17.08
C GLU A 321 -23.83 9.85 -15.98
N ILE A 322 -23.32 8.75 -15.41
CA ILE A 322 -23.86 8.08 -14.22
C ILE A 322 -23.31 8.75 -12.96
N VAL A 323 -24.20 9.26 -12.09
CA VAL A 323 -23.84 9.85 -10.79
C VAL A 323 -24.40 8.99 -9.67
N ILE A 324 -23.53 8.45 -8.82
CA ILE A 324 -23.92 7.57 -7.70
C ILE A 324 -24.67 8.38 -6.64
N ILE A 325 -25.72 7.78 -6.07
CA ILE A 325 -26.43 8.32 -4.92
C ILE A 325 -25.96 7.58 -3.66
N ASP A 326 -25.62 8.34 -2.62
CA ASP A 326 -25.33 7.78 -1.30
C ASP A 326 -26.61 7.20 -0.67
N GLU A 327 -26.58 5.90 -0.33
CA GLU A 327 -27.75 5.14 0.15
C GLU A 327 -28.31 5.68 1.49
N PHE A 328 -27.48 6.35 2.31
CA PHE A 328 -27.88 6.82 3.64
C PHE A 328 -28.36 8.27 3.63
N THR A 329 -27.75 9.10 2.79
CA THR A 329 -27.96 10.55 2.78
C THR A 329 -28.78 11.03 1.58
N GLY A 330 -28.93 10.20 0.54
CA GLY A 330 -29.57 10.55 -0.72
C GLY A 330 -28.82 11.63 -1.52
N ARG A 331 -27.56 11.91 -1.16
CA ARG A 331 -26.73 12.92 -1.83
C ARG A 331 -26.08 12.35 -3.08
N MET A 332 -26.02 13.17 -4.12
CA MET A 332 -25.23 12.88 -5.32
C MET A 332 -23.74 12.91 -5.00
N MET A 333 -23.00 11.92 -5.47
CA MET A 333 -21.56 11.79 -5.32
C MET A 333 -20.86 11.91 -6.70
N PRO A 334 -20.77 13.14 -7.26
CA PRO A 334 -20.08 13.35 -8.52
C PRO A 334 -18.59 12.96 -8.40
N GLY A 335 -18.05 12.32 -9.44
CA GLY A 335 -16.67 11.82 -9.47
C GLY A 335 -16.46 10.42 -8.88
N ARG A 336 -17.45 9.82 -8.20
CA ARG A 336 -17.37 8.42 -7.77
C ARG A 336 -17.91 7.48 -8.85
N ARG A 337 -17.19 6.39 -9.10
CA ARG A 337 -17.57 5.32 -10.04
C ARG A 337 -17.69 3.98 -9.33
N PHE A 338 -18.46 3.06 -9.90
CA PHE A 338 -18.50 1.67 -9.45
C PHE A 338 -17.30 0.91 -10.03
N SER A 339 -16.69 0.03 -9.24
CA SER A 339 -15.51 -0.74 -9.64
C SER A 339 -15.85 -1.98 -10.49
N GLU A 340 -14.83 -2.66 -11.01
CA GLU A 340 -14.92 -3.96 -11.70
C GLU A 340 -15.87 -3.94 -12.92
N GLY A 341 -15.83 -2.88 -13.75
CA GLY A 341 -16.65 -2.77 -14.97
C GLY A 341 -18.15 -2.57 -14.75
N LEU A 342 -18.61 -2.50 -13.49
CA LEU A 342 -20.03 -2.30 -13.18
C LEU A 342 -20.52 -0.89 -13.57
N HIS A 343 -19.66 0.13 -13.48
CA HIS A 343 -20.03 1.48 -13.90
C HIS A 343 -20.26 1.53 -15.42
N GLN A 344 -19.38 0.91 -16.20
CA GLN A 344 -19.48 0.79 -17.65
C GLN A 344 -20.71 -0.02 -18.06
N ALA A 345 -21.02 -1.10 -17.33
CA ALA A 345 -22.25 -1.86 -17.54
C ALA A 345 -23.51 -1.02 -17.26
N LEU A 346 -23.48 -0.11 -16.27
CA LEU A 346 -24.56 0.84 -16.03
C LEU A 346 -24.63 1.92 -17.11
N GLU A 347 -23.49 2.40 -17.60
CA GLU A 347 -23.42 3.35 -18.71
C GLU A 347 -24.03 2.75 -19.99
N ALA A 348 -23.71 1.48 -20.30
CA ALA A 348 -24.28 0.73 -21.40
C ALA A 348 -25.80 0.53 -21.25
N LYS A 349 -26.26 0.10 -20.06
CA LYS A 349 -27.68 -0.09 -19.72
C LYS A 349 -28.51 1.17 -19.92
N GLU A 350 -27.98 2.32 -19.53
CA GLU A 350 -28.68 3.62 -19.63
C GLU A 350 -28.42 4.33 -20.96
N HIS A 351 -27.64 3.71 -21.85
CA HIS A 351 -27.25 4.22 -23.17
C HIS A 351 -26.61 5.61 -23.11
N VAL A 352 -25.73 5.83 -22.13
CA VAL A 352 -24.90 7.04 -22.03
C VAL A 352 -23.51 6.77 -22.61
N THR A 353 -22.70 7.81 -22.78
CA THR A 353 -21.31 7.65 -23.24
C THR A 353 -20.52 6.78 -22.26
N ILE A 354 -20.11 5.59 -22.72
CA ILE A 354 -19.29 4.67 -21.94
C ILE A 354 -17.89 5.23 -21.86
N GLN A 355 -17.36 5.31 -20.64
CA GLN A 355 -16.03 5.81 -20.40
C GLN A 355 -15.02 4.65 -20.46
N PRO A 356 -13.85 4.83 -21.10
CA PRO A 356 -12.82 3.79 -21.14
C PRO A 356 -12.49 3.28 -19.73
N GLU A 357 -12.26 1.99 -19.63
CA GLU A 357 -11.84 1.37 -18.39
C GLU A 357 -10.38 1.68 -18.11
N ASN A 358 -10.07 1.89 -16.83
CA ASN A 358 -8.71 1.82 -16.35
C ASN A 358 -8.39 0.37 -16.04
N GLN A 359 -7.28 -0.15 -16.57
CA GLN A 359 -6.78 -1.48 -16.25
C GLN A 359 -5.57 -1.43 -15.32
N THR A 360 -5.43 -2.48 -14.53
CA THR A 360 -4.21 -2.79 -13.78
C THR A 360 -3.06 -3.05 -14.75
N LEU A 361 -2.09 -2.13 -14.83
CA LEU A 361 -0.84 -2.32 -15.56
C LEU A 361 0.17 -3.12 -14.73
N ALA A 362 0.22 -2.83 -13.44
CA ALA A 362 1.07 -3.51 -12.49
C ALA A 362 0.42 -3.46 -11.10
N SER A 363 0.54 -4.53 -10.33
CA SER A 363 0.07 -4.56 -8.95
C SER A 363 0.96 -5.42 -8.08
N ILE A 364 1.03 -5.11 -6.79
CA ILE A 364 1.65 -5.94 -5.75
C ILE A 364 0.99 -5.67 -4.39
N THR A 365 0.87 -6.68 -3.55
CA THR A 365 0.47 -6.49 -2.14
C THR A 365 1.66 -6.12 -1.27
N PHE A 366 1.46 -5.35 -0.20
CA PHE A 366 2.55 -5.06 0.75
C PHE A 366 3.15 -6.33 1.34
N GLN A 367 2.33 -7.35 1.60
CA GLN A 367 2.77 -8.66 2.06
C GLN A 367 3.87 -9.21 1.14
N ASN A 368 3.59 -9.31 -0.16
CA ASN A 368 4.53 -9.87 -1.12
C ASN A 368 5.70 -8.93 -1.40
N TYR A 369 5.49 -7.60 -1.37
CA TYR A 369 6.57 -6.64 -1.50
C TYR A 369 7.61 -6.79 -0.39
N PHE A 370 7.19 -6.77 0.88
CA PHE A 370 8.12 -6.85 2.02
C PHE A 370 8.75 -8.23 2.20
N ARG A 371 8.11 -9.31 1.72
CA ARG A 371 8.70 -10.66 1.69
C ARG A 371 9.90 -10.79 0.76
N MET A 372 10.12 -9.84 -0.16
CA MET A 372 11.31 -9.84 -1.05
C MET A 372 12.60 -9.43 -0.34
N TYR A 373 12.51 -8.74 0.79
CA TYR A 373 13.70 -8.30 1.51
C TYR A 373 14.44 -9.49 2.13
N LYS A 374 15.76 -9.55 1.94
CA LYS A 374 16.61 -10.60 2.57
C LYS A 374 16.48 -10.61 4.09
N LYS A 375 16.26 -9.43 4.67
CA LYS A 375 15.92 -9.28 6.07
C LYS A 375 14.83 -8.23 6.23
N LEU A 376 13.85 -8.54 7.08
CA LEU A 376 12.74 -7.65 7.42
C LEU A 376 12.66 -7.54 8.93
N ALA A 377 12.42 -6.36 9.45
CA ALA A 377 12.20 -6.10 10.86
C ALA A 377 11.16 -4.98 11.02
N GLY A 378 10.61 -4.85 12.22
CA GLY A 378 9.63 -3.80 12.48
C GLY A 378 9.62 -3.32 13.91
N MET A 379 9.11 -2.11 14.13
CA MET A 379 8.91 -1.56 15.47
C MET A 379 7.53 -0.94 15.59
N THR A 380 6.92 -1.10 16.75
CA THR A 380 5.61 -0.48 17.07
C THR A 380 5.37 -0.50 18.57
N GLY A 381 4.34 0.21 19.04
CA GLY A 381 3.88 0.12 20.42
C GLY A 381 2.94 -1.05 20.71
N THR A 382 2.44 -1.74 19.68
CA THR A 382 1.28 -2.63 19.84
C THR A 382 1.26 -3.82 18.85
N ALA A 383 2.31 -4.64 18.76
CA ALA A 383 2.37 -5.77 17.80
C ALA A 383 1.84 -7.11 18.34
N SER A 384 1.80 -7.28 19.66
CA SER A 384 1.59 -8.56 20.33
C SER A 384 0.23 -9.19 20.07
N THR A 385 -0.79 -8.39 19.71
CA THR A 385 -2.11 -8.89 19.31
C THR A 385 -2.05 -9.61 17.96
N GLU A 386 -1.20 -9.14 17.05
CA GLU A 386 -1.06 -9.66 15.68
C GLU A 386 0.18 -10.57 15.51
N ALA A 387 0.78 -11.02 16.62
CA ALA A 387 2.02 -11.80 16.58
C ALA A 387 1.91 -13.09 15.75
N GLU A 388 0.72 -13.70 15.72
CA GLU A 388 0.45 -14.87 14.87
C GLU A 388 0.40 -14.51 13.38
N GLU A 389 -0.22 -13.38 13.02
CA GLU A 389 -0.24 -12.88 11.63
C GLU A 389 1.18 -12.55 11.15
N PHE A 390 1.97 -11.84 11.96
CA PHE A 390 3.36 -11.52 11.65
C PHE A 390 4.24 -12.76 11.45
N GLY A 391 4.09 -13.76 12.32
CA GLY A 391 4.82 -15.02 12.20
C GLY A 391 4.41 -15.83 10.96
N ASN A 392 3.12 -15.90 10.66
CA ASN A 392 2.59 -16.72 9.57
C ASN A 392 2.83 -16.11 8.17
N ILE A 393 2.72 -14.78 8.03
CA ILE A 393 2.84 -14.10 6.73
C ILE A 393 4.29 -13.71 6.44
N TYR A 394 4.98 -13.14 7.43
CA TYR A 394 6.29 -12.50 7.24
C TYR A 394 7.44 -13.25 7.91
N GLY A 395 7.16 -14.29 8.71
CA GLY A 395 8.18 -14.95 9.51
C GLY A 395 8.74 -14.08 10.65
N LEU A 396 8.03 -13.01 11.03
CA LEU A 396 8.49 -12.05 12.02
C LEU A 396 8.01 -12.42 13.42
N GLU A 397 8.95 -12.61 14.35
CA GLU A 397 8.63 -12.84 15.75
C GLU A 397 8.51 -11.53 16.53
N VAL A 398 7.41 -11.36 17.28
CA VAL A 398 7.19 -10.19 18.15
C VAL A 398 7.88 -10.39 19.51
N THR A 399 8.61 -9.37 19.97
CA THR A 399 9.23 -9.31 21.30
C THR A 399 8.79 -8.03 22.01
N GLU A 400 8.12 -8.17 23.15
CA GLU A 400 7.70 -7.04 23.99
C GLU A 400 8.87 -6.58 24.86
N ILE A 401 9.36 -5.37 24.58
CA ILE A 401 10.48 -4.77 25.29
C ILE A 401 9.97 -4.09 26.56
N PRO A 402 10.61 -4.31 27.72
CA PRO A 402 10.22 -3.60 28.94
C PRO A 402 10.40 -2.08 28.78
N THR A 403 9.52 -1.31 29.42
CA THR A 403 9.66 0.15 29.45
C THR A 403 10.84 0.58 30.31
N ASN A 404 11.49 1.69 29.95
CA ASN A 404 12.58 2.25 30.74
C ASN A 404 12.11 2.65 32.15
N ASN A 405 10.93 3.28 32.22
CA ASN A 405 10.27 3.66 33.47
C ASN A 405 8.92 2.93 33.63
N PRO A 406 8.48 2.62 34.87
CA PRO A 406 7.16 2.03 35.10
C PRO A 406 6.03 2.98 34.69
N VAL A 407 5.02 2.46 33.99
CA VAL A 407 3.85 3.24 33.58
C VAL A 407 2.95 3.55 34.78
N LYS A 408 2.65 4.84 34.99
CA LYS A 408 1.78 5.35 36.06
C LYS A 408 0.39 5.77 35.59
N ARG A 409 0.07 5.58 34.31
CA ARG A 409 -1.23 5.89 33.72
C ARG A 409 -2.34 5.07 34.40
N ILE A 410 -3.46 5.72 34.69
CA ILE A 410 -4.68 5.08 35.19
C ILE A 410 -5.61 4.86 33.99
N ASP A 411 -5.83 3.61 33.64
CA ASP A 411 -6.81 3.21 32.62
C ASP A 411 -8.14 2.88 33.32
N GLU A 412 -9.15 3.74 33.12
CA GLU A 412 -10.48 3.57 33.71
C GLU A 412 -11.33 2.57 32.92
N ASP A 413 -12.33 1.98 33.58
CA ASP A 413 -13.33 1.15 32.92
C ASP A 413 -14.17 1.98 31.92
N ASP A 414 -14.59 1.34 30.82
CA ASP A 414 -15.44 1.97 29.83
C ASP A 414 -16.81 2.38 30.44
N GLU A 415 -17.31 3.55 30.05
CA GLU A 415 -18.68 3.98 30.35
C GLU A 415 -19.58 3.71 29.15
N VAL A 416 -20.59 2.84 29.32
CA VAL A 416 -21.53 2.52 28.25
C VAL A 416 -22.89 3.16 28.50
N TYR A 417 -23.34 3.94 27.53
CA TYR A 417 -24.61 4.65 27.50
C TYR A 417 -25.60 3.98 26.56
N ARG A 418 -26.89 4.23 26.76
CA ARG A 418 -27.93 3.67 25.91
C ARG A 418 -28.01 4.41 24.57
N THR A 419 -27.86 5.73 24.58
CA THR A 419 -27.94 6.57 23.37
C THR A 419 -26.68 7.38 23.11
N VAL A 420 -26.48 7.80 21.85
CA VAL A 420 -25.37 8.67 21.45
C VAL A 420 -25.45 10.04 22.14
N GLU A 421 -26.66 10.57 22.36
CA GLU A 421 -26.85 11.86 23.04
C GLU A 421 -26.40 11.82 24.51
N GLU A 422 -26.78 10.77 25.25
CA GLU A 422 -26.34 10.55 26.64
C GLU A 422 -24.81 10.44 26.71
N LYS A 423 -24.20 9.70 25.77
CA LYS A 423 -22.73 9.56 25.63
C LYS A 423 -22.06 10.94 25.47
N TYR A 424 -22.51 11.75 24.52
CA TYR A 424 -21.88 13.05 24.25
C TYR A 424 -22.07 14.05 25.39
N LYS A 425 -23.22 14.06 26.07
CA LYS A 425 -23.40 14.88 27.28
C LYS A 425 -22.37 14.53 28.36
N ALA A 426 -22.13 13.23 28.57
CA ALA A 426 -21.15 12.77 29.55
C ALA A 426 -19.70 13.15 29.16
N ILE A 427 -19.35 13.02 27.88
CA ILE A 427 -18.05 13.45 27.35
C ILE A 427 -17.83 14.95 27.61
N VAL A 428 -18.80 15.79 27.26
CA VAL A 428 -18.73 17.24 27.49
C VAL A 428 -18.56 17.57 28.97
N ARG A 429 -19.32 16.91 29.85
CA ARG A 429 -19.20 17.09 31.32
C ARG A 429 -17.80 16.78 31.81
N ASP A 430 -17.23 15.65 31.40
CA ASP A 430 -15.90 15.21 31.85
C ASP A 430 -14.80 16.13 31.27
N ILE A 431 -14.96 16.65 30.05
CA ILE A 431 -14.09 17.69 29.48
C ILE A 431 -14.14 18.98 30.32
N HIS A 432 -15.32 19.42 30.76
CA HIS A 432 -15.44 20.57 31.68
C HIS A 432 -14.67 20.34 32.99
N GLU A 433 -14.84 19.17 33.62
CA GLU A 433 -14.21 18.84 34.89
C GLU A 433 -12.68 18.76 34.78
N ALA A 434 -12.16 18.17 33.72
CA ALA A 434 -10.72 18.08 33.45
C ALA A 434 -10.13 19.47 33.12
N ARG A 435 -10.80 20.27 32.28
CA ARG A 435 -10.35 21.63 31.94
C ARG A 435 -10.35 22.56 33.16
N ALA A 436 -11.33 22.44 34.05
CA ALA A 436 -11.39 23.22 35.29
C ALA A 436 -10.18 23.00 36.21
N LYS A 437 -9.53 21.83 36.12
CA LYS A 437 -8.29 21.49 36.83
C LYS A 437 -7.03 21.87 36.06
N GLY A 438 -7.17 22.41 34.84
CA GLY A 438 -6.06 22.71 33.94
C GLY A 438 -5.44 21.46 33.29
N GLN A 439 -6.13 20.32 33.31
CA GLN A 439 -5.61 19.08 32.73
C GLN A 439 -5.65 19.13 31.20
N PRO A 440 -4.56 18.80 30.48
CA PRO A 440 -4.59 18.66 29.03
C PRO A 440 -5.40 17.43 28.59
N ILE A 441 -6.17 17.56 27.51
CA ILE A 441 -7.13 16.56 27.03
C ILE A 441 -6.89 16.25 25.56
N LEU A 442 -6.75 14.96 25.23
CA LEU A 442 -6.80 14.43 23.89
C LEU A 442 -8.08 13.61 23.71
N VAL A 443 -8.95 14.01 22.80
CA VAL A 443 -10.18 13.30 22.46
C VAL A 443 -9.99 12.53 21.15
N GLY A 444 -10.08 11.22 21.18
CA GLY A 444 -10.04 10.36 19.99
C GLY A 444 -11.45 10.00 19.51
N THR A 445 -11.72 10.21 18.22
CA THR A 445 -12.95 9.78 17.53
C THR A 445 -12.62 8.80 16.41
N THR A 446 -13.63 8.15 15.82
CA THR A 446 -13.46 7.16 14.75
C THR A 446 -13.65 7.71 13.33
N SER A 447 -14.20 8.92 13.18
CA SER A 447 -14.43 9.53 11.86
C SER A 447 -14.43 11.07 11.91
N ILE A 448 -14.14 11.70 10.77
CA ILE A 448 -14.13 13.16 10.61
C ILE A 448 -15.49 13.74 10.98
N GLU A 449 -16.58 13.07 10.55
CA GLU A 449 -17.94 13.47 10.87
C GLU A 449 -18.17 13.54 12.38
N LYS A 450 -17.73 12.52 13.13
CA LYS A 450 -17.88 12.46 14.59
C LYS A 450 -17.02 13.52 15.29
N SER A 451 -15.80 13.78 14.79
CA SER A 451 -14.97 14.90 15.24
C SER A 451 -15.68 16.25 15.09
N GLU A 452 -16.28 16.52 13.93
CA GLU A 452 -16.99 17.78 13.69
C GLU A 452 -18.27 17.90 14.52
N GLN A 453 -19.03 16.81 14.67
CA GLN A 453 -20.21 16.77 15.55
C GLN A 453 -19.83 17.09 17.00
N LEU A 454 -18.73 16.52 17.51
CA LEU A 454 -18.23 16.83 18.85
C LEU A 454 -17.75 18.29 18.94
N ALA A 455 -17.03 18.78 17.94
CA ALA A 455 -16.56 20.16 17.87
C ALA A 455 -17.73 21.15 17.91
N GLU A 456 -18.82 20.90 17.19
CA GLU A 456 -20.01 21.74 17.21
C GLU A 456 -20.67 21.77 18.60
N ARG A 457 -20.76 20.61 19.27
CA ARG A 457 -21.29 20.52 20.64
C ARG A 457 -20.43 21.29 21.64
N LEU A 458 -19.10 21.16 21.56
CA LEU A 458 -18.18 21.92 22.40
C LEU A 458 -18.30 23.43 22.17
N ARG A 459 -18.46 23.88 20.92
CA ARG A 459 -18.72 25.30 20.61
C ARG A 459 -20.03 25.79 21.24
N LYS A 460 -21.10 24.99 21.21
CA LYS A 460 -22.40 25.31 21.83
C LYS A 460 -22.30 25.46 23.36
N GLU A 461 -21.45 24.66 23.99
CA GLU A 461 -21.18 24.68 25.44
C GLU A 461 -20.15 25.75 25.85
N GLY A 462 -19.73 26.60 24.92
CA GLY A 462 -18.89 27.77 25.18
C GLY A 462 -17.38 27.51 25.12
N PHE A 463 -16.93 26.34 24.68
CA PHE A 463 -15.52 26.11 24.38
C PHE A 463 -15.14 26.81 23.08
N LYS A 464 -14.18 27.75 23.16
CA LYS A 464 -13.67 28.49 21.99
C LYS A 464 -12.23 28.09 21.62
N ASP A 465 -11.48 27.57 22.58
CA ASP A 465 -10.05 27.26 22.43
C ASP A 465 -9.84 25.74 22.44
N PHE A 466 -10.08 25.10 21.29
CA PHE A 466 -9.75 23.70 21.05
C PHE A 466 -9.33 23.50 19.59
N GLN A 467 -8.58 22.43 19.32
CA GLN A 467 -8.08 22.10 17.99
C GLN A 467 -8.72 20.80 17.49
N VAL A 468 -8.93 20.69 16.18
CA VAL A 468 -9.47 19.49 15.51
C VAL A 468 -8.46 19.03 14.45
N LEU A 469 -8.12 17.74 14.48
CA LEU A 469 -7.16 17.11 13.58
C LEU A 469 -7.89 16.07 12.73
N ASN A 470 -7.84 16.27 11.41
CA ASN A 470 -8.61 15.48 10.45
C ASN A 470 -7.71 14.68 9.48
N ALA A 471 -6.43 14.49 9.82
CA ALA A 471 -5.42 13.76 9.06
C ALA A 471 -5.11 14.34 7.66
N ARG A 472 -5.34 15.65 7.44
CA ARG A 472 -5.15 16.30 6.13
C ARG A 472 -3.82 17.04 5.99
N TYR A 473 -3.36 17.68 7.05
CA TYR A 473 -2.17 18.55 7.00
C TYR A 473 -1.13 18.09 8.02
N HIS A 474 -0.34 17.07 7.67
CA HIS A 474 0.54 16.38 8.62
C HIS A 474 1.50 17.28 9.39
N GLU A 475 2.12 18.29 8.76
CA GLU A 475 3.05 19.21 9.46
C GLU A 475 2.31 20.10 10.49
N GLN A 476 1.18 20.69 10.10
CA GLN A 476 0.38 21.52 11.00
C GLN A 476 -0.19 20.70 12.16
N GLU A 477 -0.67 19.51 11.86
CA GLU A 477 -1.19 18.59 12.86
C GLU A 477 -0.11 18.15 13.84
N ALA A 478 1.11 17.84 13.35
CA ALA A 478 2.24 17.52 14.20
C ALA A 478 2.54 18.65 15.18
N TYR A 479 2.53 19.92 14.74
CA TYR A 479 2.72 21.05 15.64
C TYR A 479 1.63 21.13 16.71
N ILE A 480 0.35 20.99 16.34
CA ILE A 480 -0.77 21.02 17.29
C ILE A 480 -0.65 19.89 18.32
N VAL A 481 -0.31 18.68 17.87
CA VAL A 481 -0.15 17.50 18.73
C VAL A 481 1.00 17.67 19.69
N ALA A 482 2.13 18.23 19.22
CA ALA A 482 3.29 18.52 20.05
C ALA A 482 2.98 19.51 21.19
N GLN A 483 1.95 20.35 21.03
CA GLN A 483 1.47 21.29 22.05
C GLN A 483 0.25 20.79 22.83
N ALA A 484 -0.31 19.62 22.51
CA ALA A 484 -1.51 19.08 23.17
C ALA A 484 -1.30 18.76 24.67
N GLY A 485 -0.05 18.66 25.13
CA GLY A 485 0.32 18.45 26.53
C GLY A 485 0.40 19.73 27.37
N VAL A 486 0.09 20.91 26.81
CA VAL A 486 0.07 22.19 27.52
C VAL A 486 -1.16 22.25 28.44
N PRO A 487 -1.04 22.71 29.71
CA PRO A 487 -2.16 22.80 30.64
C PRO A 487 -3.42 23.46 30.05
N GLY A 488 -4.56 22.76 30.16
CA GLY A 488 -5.87 23.21 29.69
C GLY A 488 -6.12 23.11 28.18
N ALA A 489 -5.17 22.59 27.41
CA ALA A 489 -5.34 22.32 25.98
C ALA A 489 -6.39 21.23 25.74
N ILE A 490 -7.21 21.40 24.70
CA ILE A 490 -8.16 20.40 24.22
C ILE A 490 -7.87 20.15 22.75
N THR A 491 -7.57 18.90 22.41
CA THR A 491 -7.28 18.48 21.05
C THR A 491 -8.19 17.31 20.69
N ILE A 492 -8.94 17.43 19.59
CA ILE A 492 -9.77 16.37 19.02
C ILE A 492 -8.97 15.76 17.86
N ALA A 493 -8.77 14.45 17.88
CA ALA A 493 -8.07 13.70 16.86
C ALA A 493 -8.99 12.66 16.24
N THR A 494 -9.16 12.73 14.92
CA THR A 494 -9.84 11.70 14.15
C THR A 494 -8.93 10.48 13.98
N ASN A 495 -9.41 9.28 14.31
CA ASN A 495 -8.66 8.02 14.35
C ASN A 495 -7.31 8.18 15.07
N MET A 496 -6.23 8.29 14.30
CA MET A 496 -4.87 8.46 14.81
C MET A 496 -4.16 9.67 14.20
N ALA A 497 -4.90 10.73 13.88
CA ALA A 497 -4.31 12.00 13.47
C ALA A 497 -3.23 12.46 14.45
N GLY A 498 -2.12 13.00 13.93
CA GLY A 498 -0.94 13.28 14.76
C GLY A 498 -0.05 12.08 15.08
N ARG A 499 -0.13 11.01 14.28
CA ARG A 499 0.76 9.85 14.42
C ARG A 499 2.23 10.23 14.29
N GLY A 500 3.11 9.49 14.95
CA GLY A 500 4.56 9.72 14.93
C GLY A 500 5.02 10.97 15.68
N THR A 501 4.11 11.81 16.19
CA THR A 501 4.45 12.98 17.01
C THR A 501 4.19 12.71 18.49
N ASP A 502 5.17 13.06 19.32
CA ASP A 502 5.11 12.83 20.75
C ASP A 502 4.43 13.99 21.49
N ILE A 503 3.44 13.66 22.34
CA ILE A 503 2.77 14.63 23.21
C ILE A 503 3.57 14.75 24.51
N GLN A 504 4.37 15.81 24.62
CA GLN A 504 5.14 16.11 25.82
C GLN A 504 4.34 17.02 26.74
N LEU A 505 4.28 16.68 28.03
CA LEU A 505 3.67 17.56 29.04
C LEU A 505 4.44 18.88 29.11
N GLY A 506 3.73 20.00 29.02
CA GLY A 506 4.31 21.34 28.95
C GLY A 506 4.64 21.86 27.55
N GLY A 507 4.54 21.02 26.51
CA GLY A 507 4.84 21.36 25.12
C GLY A 507 6.22 20.88 24.65
N ASN A 508 6.41 20.78 23.33
CA ASN A 508 7.66 20.37 22.71
C ASN A 508 8.58 21.58 22.44
N LEU A 509 9.83 21.51 22.93
CA LEU A 509 10.83 22.58 22.81
C LEU A 509 11.23 22.87 21.36
N GLU A 510 11.66 21.85 20.62
CA GLU A 510 12.16 22.00 19.25
C GLU A 510 11.10 22.61 18.33
N MET A 511 9.86 22.12 18.44
CA MET A 511 8.74 22.61 17.64
C MET A 511 8.34 24.05 18.01
N ARG A 512 8.33 24.42 19.30
CA ARG A 512 8.10 25.82 19.72
C ARG A 512 9.20 26.74 19.22
N VAL A 513 10.46 26.33 19.33
CA VAL A 513 11.59 27.12 18.83
C VAL A 513 11.50 27.31 17.32
N LYS A 514 11.25 26.25 16.55
CA LYS A 514 11.09 26.32 15.09
C LYS A 514 9.96 27.27 14.68
N HIS A 515 8.84 27.27 15.41
CA HIS A 515 7.66 28.07 15.08
C HIS A 515 7.75 29.53 15.61
N GLU A 516 8.08 29.73 16.89
CA GLU A 516 8.10 31.06 17.52
C GLU A 516 9.31 31.91 17.13
N LEU A 517 10.42 31.26 16.73
CA LEU A 517 11.67 31.94 16.37
C LEU A 517 12.02 31.77 14.87
N ALA A 518 11.05 31.40 14.03
CA ALA A 518 11.25 31.14 12.59
C ALA A 518 11.94 32.30 11.87
N ASP A 519 11.47 33.54 12.11
CA ASP A 519 11.97 34.75 11.45
C ASP A 519 13.18 35.38 12.16
N MET A 520 13.70 34.75 13.21
CA MET A 520 14.78 35.30 14.02
C MET A 520 16.14 34.72 13.59
N PRO A 521 17.12 35.56 13.18
CA PRO A 521 18.44 35.08 12.81
C PRO A 521 19.19 34.47 14.00
N GLU A 522 20.13 33.57 13.74
CA GLU A 522 20.99 33.00 14.79
C GLU A 522 21.82 34.08 15.49
N GLY A 523 21.84 34.03 16.82
CA GLY A 523 22.55 34.99 17.66
C GLY A 523 22.23 34.82 19.15
N GLU A 524 22.84 35.65 19.99
CA GLU A 524 22.64 35.59 21.46
C GLU A 524 21.19 35.90 21.89
N GLU A 525 20.48 36.75 21.14
CA GLU A 525 19.07 37.03 21.41
C GLU A 525 18.18 35.80 21.18
N ARG A 526 18.44 35.04 20.10
CA ARG A 526 17.74 33.79 19.80
C ARG A 526 17.98 32.76 20.90
N LYS A 527 19.24 32.55 21.30
CA LYS A 527 19.60 31.64 22.41
C LYS A 527 18.93 32.03 23.72
N SER A 528 18.84 33.32 24.03
CA SER A 528 18.14 33.80 25.23
C SER A 528 16.64 33.49 25.18
N LYS A 529 15.99 33.61 24.02
CA LYS A 529 14.57 33.24 23.86
C LYS A 529 14.36 31.74 23.91
N GLU A 530 15.26 30.95 23.33
CA GLU A 530 15.23 29.48 23.44
C GLU A 530 15.33 29.03 24.90
N ALA A 531 16.18 29.68 25.70
CA ALA A 531 16.25 29.42 27.14
C ALA A 531 14.94 29.79 27.86
N ALA A 532 14.34 30.93 27.53
CA ALA A 532 13.05 31.33 28.10
C ALA A 532 11.91 30.36 27.74
N ILE A 533 11.86 29.86 26.50
CA ILE A 533 10.89 28.83 26.08
C ILE A 533 11.12 27.53 26.87
N ARG A 534 12.38 27.13 27.07
CA ARG A 534 12.71 25.94 27.86
C ARG A 534 12.22 26.07 29.31
N ASP A 535 12.44 27.21 29.93
CA ASP A 535 11.99 27.48 31.30
C ASP A 535 10.45 27.50 31.40
N ASP A 536 9.77 28.10 30.43
CA ASP A 536 8.31 28.11 30.36
C ASP A 536 7.73 26.69 30.22
N ILE A 537 8.29 25.87 29.33
CA ILE A 537 7.89 24.46 29.17
C ILE A 537 8.07 23.69 30.48
N ALA A 538 9.17 23.91 31.21
CA ALA A 538 9.39 23.25 32.51
C ALA A 538 8.28 23.61 33.53
N VAL A 539 7.91 24.89 33.62
CA VAL A 539 6.82 25.35 34.49
C VAL A 539 5.46 24.78 34.06
N LEU A 540 5.16 24.77 32.77
CA LEU A 540 3.93 24.20 32.23
C LEU A 540 3.86 22.69 32.44
N LYS A 541 4.99 21.99 32.34
CA LYS A 541 5.09 20.55 32.61
C LYS A 541 4.73 20.22 34.05
N GLU A 542 5.26 20.95 35.02
CA GLU A 542 4.92 20.76 36.44
C GLU A 542 3.42 20.96 36.69
N LYS A 543 2.82 21.99 36.09
CA LYS A 543 1.37 22.24 36.16
C LYS A 543 0.56 21.09 35.56
N ALA A 544 0.94 20.59 34.38
CA ALA A 544 0.26 19.48 33.73
C ALA A 544 0.35 18.18 34.56
N ILE A 545 1.51 17.89 35.14
CA ILE A 545 1.72 16.76 36.05
C ILE A 545 0.83 16.89 37.29
N ALA A 546 0.81 18.07 37.92
CA ALA A 546 -0.02 18.35 39.09
C ALA A 546 -1.53 18.23 38.79
N ALA A 547 -1.95 18.55 37.57
CA ALA A 547 -3.33 18.38 37.09
C ALA A 547 -3.70 16.91 36.79
N GLY A 548 -2.77 15.96 36.91
CA GLY A 548 -3.00 14.54 36.67
C GLY A 548 -2.40 13.99 35.37
N GLY A 549 -1.61 14.80 34.66
CA GLY A 549 -1.02 14.45 33.36
C GLY A 549 -2.03 14.46 32.22
N LEU A 550 -1.64 13.95 31.05
CA LEU A 550 -2.50 13.94 29.86
C LEU A 550 -3.72 13.04 30.09
N TYR A 551 -4.91 13.58 29.85
CA TYR A 551 -6.15 12.80 29.82
C TYR A 551 -6.49 12.41 28.39
N VAL A 552 -6.52 11.10 28.11
CA VAL A 552 -6.98 10.56 26.83
C VAL A 552 -8.43 10.09 26.98
N LEU A 553 -9.32 10.68 26.21
CA LEU A 553 -10.73 10.33 26.15
C LEU A 553 -11.03 9.75 24.77
N ALA A 554 -11.64 8.57 24.71
CA ALA A 554 -12.11 7.99 23.45
C ALA A 554 -13.63 8.05 23.38
N THR A 555 -14.18 8.48 22.24
CA THR A 555 -15.63 8.60 22.05
C THR A 555 -16.30 7.31 21.57
N GLU A 556 -15.49 6.29 21.28
CA GLU A 556 -15.88 4.98 20.74
C GLU A 556 -14.75 3.96 20.87
N ARG A 557 -15.06 2.68 20.63
CA ARG A 557 -14.08 1.61 20.42
C ARG A 557 -13.80 1.46 18.93
N HIS A 558 -12.54 1.28 18.55
CA HIS A 558 -12.18 0.90 17.20
C HIS A 558 -12.47 -0.58 16.95
N GLU A 559 -12.45 -0.99 15.69
CA GLU A 559 -12.56 -2.40 15.30
C GLU A 559 -11.46 -3.27 15.92
N SER A 560 -10.28 -2.69 16.10
CA SER A 560 -9.13 -3.35 16.72
C SER A 560 -8.80 -2.78 18.09
N ARG A 561 -8.52 -3.67 19.04
CA ARG A 561 -8.05 -3.30 20.38
C ARG A 561 -6.68 -2.63 20.34
N ARG A 562 -5.90 -2.91 19.30
CA ARG A 562 -4.58 -2.33 19.05
C ARG A 562 -4.64 -0.81 18.95
N ILE A 563 -5.53 -0.31 18.10
CA ILE A 563 -5.74 1.13 17.86
C ILE A 563 -6.21 1.82 19.15
N ASP A 564 -7.12 1.20 19.90
CA ASP A 564 -7.53 1.71 21.21
C ASP A 564 -6.34 1.85 22.18
N ASN A 565 -5.46 0.84 22.21
CA ASN A 565 -4.27 0.86 23.06
C ASN A 565 -3.23 1.89 22.61
N GLN A 566 -3.10 2.13 21.31
CA GLN A 566 -2.26 3.21 20.79
C GLN A 566 -2.78 4.58 21.25
N LEU A 567 -4.10 4.80 21.20
CA LEU A 567 -4.72 6.01 21.71
C LEU A 567 -4.44 6.18 23.21
N ARG A 568 -4.66 5.14 24.03
CA ARG A 568 -4.28 5.16 25.47
C ARG A 568 -2.79 5.47 25.66
N GLY A 569 -1.93 4.89 24.82
CA GLY A 569 -0.48 5.06 24.78
C GLY A 569 0.01 6.49 24.53
N ARG A 570 -0.88 7.39 24.09
CA ARG A 570 -0.59 8.83 24.03
C ARG A 570 -0.38 9.45 25.41
N SER A 571 -0.91 8.84 26.47
CA SER A 571 -0.77 9.29 27.86
C SER A 571 0.18 8.40 28.69
N GLY A 572 0.76 8.99 29.75
CA GLY A 572 1.57 8.31 30.76
C GLY A 572 2.93 7.82 30.30
N ARG A 573 3.58 8.59 29.42
CA ARG A 573 4.87 8.25 28.79
C ARG A 573 6.03 8.50 29.74
N GLN A 574 7.10 7.70 29.61
CA GLN A 574 8.31 7.79 30.46
C GLN A 574 8.03 7.84 31.98
N GLY A 575 6.90 7.27 32.43
CA GLY A 575 6.50 7.25 33.84
C GLY A 575 5.78 8.51 34.34
N ASP A 576 5.37 9.40 33.43
CA ASP A 576 4.46 10.50 33.72
C ASP A 576 3.09 9.99 34.21
N PRO A 577 2.37 10.75 35.07
CA PRO A 577 0.99 10.45 35.38
C PRO A 577 0.12 10.65 34.14
N GLY A 578 -1.06 10.04 34.15
CA GLY A 578 -2.01 10.17 33.06
C GLY A 578 -3.28 9.41 33.34
N ARG A 579 -4.31 9.69 32.55
CA ARG A 579 -5.63 9.04 32.63
C ARG A 579 -6.06 8.62 31.24
N SER A 580 -6.75 7.48 31.12
CA SER A 580 -7.48 7.14 29.91
C SER A 580 -8.88 6.61 30.21
N LYS A 581 -9.86 6.93 29.35
CA LYS A 581 -11.25 6.48 29.49
C LYS A 581 -11.96 6.40 28.14
N PHE A 582 -12.85 5.43 28.00
CA PHE A 582 -13.66 5.22 26.80
C PHE A 582 -15.13 5.45 27.11
N PHE A 583 -15.81 6.19 26.25
CA PHE A 583 -17.25 6.47 26.31
C PHE A 583 -17.91 5.76 25.12
N LEU A 584 -18.89 4.91 25.39
CA LEU A 584 -19.52 4.06 24.38
C LEU A 584 -21.04 4.21 24.41
N SER A 585 -21.67 3.90 23.30
CA SER A 585 -23.12 3.80 23.16
C SER A 585 -23.52 2.44 22.59
N LEU A 586 -24.69 1.93 22.98
CA LEU A 586 -25.30 0.77 22.30
C LEU A 586 -25.61 1.02 20.81
N GLN A 587 -25.64 2.29 20.42
CA GLN A 587 -25.88 2.75 19.05
C GLN A 587 -24.59 2.91 18.23
N ASP A 588 -23.41 2.74 18.84
CA ASP A 588 -22.14 2.82 18.13
C ASP A 588 -21.95 1.64 17.17
N ASP A 589 -21.14 1.82 16.12
CA ASP A 589 -21.02 0.89 15.00
C ASP A 589 -20.60 -0.52 15.45
N LEU A 590 -19.60 -0.62 16.33
CA LEU A 590 -19.18 -1.91 16.90
C LEU A 590 -20.31 -2.60 17.68
N MET A 591 -21.13 -1.84 18.41
CA MET A 591 -22.22 -2.40 19.21
C MET A 591 -23.40 -2.85 18.35
N ARG A 592 -23.66 -2.16 17.24
CA ARG A 592 -24.68 -2.55 16.25
C ARG A 592 -24.36 -3.90 15.62
N ILE A 593 -23.10 -4.16 15.29
CA ILE A 593 -22.67 -5.40 14.63
C ILE A 593 -22.84 -6.64 15.54
N PHE A 594 -22.66 -6.50 16.86
CA PHE A 594 -22.63 -7.64 17.80
C PHE A 594 -23.89 -7.82 18.66
N GLY A 595 -25.00 -7.17 18.31
CA GLY A 595 -26.33 -7.49 18.81
C GLY A 595 -26.89 -6.54 19.86
N SER A 596 -27.06 -5.27 19.47
CA SER A 596 -27.69 -4.21 20.29
C SER A 596 -29.10 -4.57 20.79
N GLU A 597 -29.92 -5.27 19.99
CA GLU A 597 -31.33 -5.54 20.33
C GLU A 597 -31.52 -6.39 21.59
N ARG A 598 -30.66 -7.39 21.82
CA ARG A 598 -30.74 -8.24 23.03
C ARG A 598 -30.28 -7.49 24.27
N MET A 599 -29.29 -6.61 24.14
CA MET A 599 -28.74 -5.83 25.25
C MET A 599 -29.67 -4.68 25.63
N ASP A 600 -30.18 -3.93 24.67
CA ASP A 600 -31.10 -2.81 24.92
C ASP A 600 -32.39 -3.29 25.61
N GLY A 601 -33.00 -4.38 25.12
CA GLY A 601 -34.19 -4.98 25.74
C GLY A 601 -33.94 -5.56 27.15
N MET A 602 -32.73 -6.01 27.45
CA MET A 602 -32.34 -6.47 28.80
C MET A 602 -32.11 -5.28 29.74
N LEU A 603 -31.48 -4.22 29.27
CA LEU A 603 -31.13 -3.02 30.05
C LEU A 603 -32.36 -2.18 30.41
N GLN A 604 -33.32 -2.06 29.49
CA GLN A 604 -34.62 -1.43 29.78
C GLN A 604 -35.38 -2.19 30.88
N LYS A 605 -35.31 -3.53 30.89
CA LYS A 605 -35.93 -4.37 31.93
C LYS A 605 -35.20 -4.29 33.28
N LEU A 606 -33.91 -3.94 33.29
CA LEU A 606 -33.09 -3.75 34.49
C LEU A 606 -33.30 -2.38 35.15
N GLY A 607 -34.03 -1.46 34.50
CA GLY A 607 -34.41 -0.18 35.08
C GLY A 607 -33.33 0.91 35.04
N LEU A 608 -32.40 0.84 34.07
CA LEU A 608 -31.38 1.87 33.85
C LEU A 608 -32.05 3.22 33.57
N LYS A 609 -31.64 4.27 34.29
CA LYS A 609 -32.20 5.61 34.10
C LYS A 609 -31.53 6.34 32.94
N GLU A 610 -32.21 7.35 32.41
CA GLU A 610 -31.62 8.29 31.46
C GLU A 610 -30.39 8.97 32.10
N ASP A 611 -29.32 9.14 31.31
CA ASP A 611 -28.00 9.66 31.72
C ASP A 611 -27.20 8.80 32.73
N GLU A 612 -27.63 7.55 33.01
CA GLU A 612 -26.88 6.60 33.86
C GLU A 612 -25.91 5.74 33.03
N ALA A 613 -24.62 5.79 33.37
CA ALA A 613 -23.59 5.00 32.71
C ALA A 613 -23.56 3.56 33.24
N ILE A 614 -23.41 2.59 32.35
CA ILE A 614 -23.18 1.21 32.73
C ILE A 614 -21.67 0.98 32.84
N VAL A 615 -21.18 0.80 34.06
CA VAL A 615 -19.78 0.46 34.35
C VAL A 615 -19.75 -0.91 34.98
N HIS A 616 -19.38 -1.93 34.21
CA HIS A 616 -19.21 -3.27 34.78
C HIS A 616 -18.19 -4.10 33.97
N PRO A 617 -17.25 -4.79 34.64
CA PRO A 617 -16.21 -5.60 34.00
C PRO A 617 -16.65 -6.66 32.96
N TRP A 618 -17.91 -7.12 33.00
CA TRP A 618 -18.42 -8.07 32.00
C TRP A 618 -18.61 -7.43 30.61
N ILE A 619 -18.92 -6.13 30.56
CA ILE A 619 -19.10 -5.39 29.30
C ILE A 619 -17.76 -5.22 28.63
N ASN A 620 -16.71 -4.84 29.38
CA ASN A 620 -15.34 -4.78 28.86
C ASN A 620 -14.92 -6.13 28.24
N LYS A 621 -15.25 -7.25 28.90
CA LYS A 621 -15.00 -8.60 28.35
C LYS A 621 -15.84 -8.93 27.12
N ALA A 622 -17.08 -8.45 27.05
CA ALA A 622 -17.95 -8.66 25.89
C ALA A 622 -17.47 -7.86 24.67
N LEU A 623 -17.09 -6.59 24.88
CA LEU A 623 -16.47 -5.72 23.89
C LEU A 623 -15.15 -6.30 23.39
N GLU A 624 -14.29 -6.78 24.29
CA GLU A 624 -13.03 -7.43 23.90
C GLU A 624 -13.27 -8.66 23.00
N LYS A 625 -14.33 -9.45 23.27
CA LYS A 625 -14.70 -10.59 22.43
C LYS A 625 -15.25 -10.15 21.07
N ALA A 626 -16.01 -9.05 21.03
CA ALA A 626 -16.52 -8.47 19.80
C ALA A 626 -15.35 -7.99 18.91
N GLN A 627 -14.43 -7.19 19.46
CA GLN A 627 -13.23 -6.73 18.75
C GLN A 627 -12.40 -7.90 18.23
N LYS A 628 -12.12 -8.92 19.06
CA LYS A 628 -11.42 -10.14 18.61
C LYS A 628 -12.09 -10.86 17.45
N LYS A 629 -13.43 -10.84 17.38
CA LYS A 629 -14.17 -11.45 16.27
C LYS A 629 -14.11 -10.59 15.01
N VAL A 630 -14.07 -9.26 15.13
CA VAL A 630 -13.81 -8.36 13.98
C VAL A 630 -12.38 -8.54 13.48
N GLU A 631 -11.39 -8.52 14.38
CA GLU A 631 -9.97 -8.74 14.05
C GLU A 631 -9.77 -10.07 13.33
N ALA A 632 -10.34 -11.18 13.84
CA ALA A 632 -10.27 -12.48 13.18
C ALA A 632 -10.91 -12.48 11.79
N ARG A 633 -12.07 -11.81 11.62
CA ARG A 633 -12.72 -11.67 10.31
C ARG A 633 -11.83 -10.87 9.34
N ASN A 634 -11.26 -9.75 9.78
CA ASN A 634 -10.40 -8.91 8.96
C ASN A 634 -9.10 -9.66 8.59
N PHE A 635 -8.55 -10.44 9.52
CA PHE A 635 -7.43 -11.33 9.26
C PHE A 635 -7.77 -12.40 8.21
N ASP A 636 -8.95 -13.03 8.29
CA ASP A 636 -9.38 -14.01 7.29
C ASP A 636 -9.53 -13.38 5.89
N ILE A 637 -10.04 -12.14 5.81
CA ILE A 637 -10.13 -11.39 4.54
C ILE A 637 -8.74 -11.13 3.97
N ARG A 638 -7.81 -10.57 4.76
CA ARG A 638 -6.42 -10.32 4.33
C ARG A 638 -5.71 -11.60 3.92
N LYS A 639 -5.88 -12.66 4.70
CA LYS A 639 -5.31 -13.97 4.41
C LYS A 639 -5.84 -14.54 3.10
N ASN A 640 -7.11 -14.36 2.79
CA ASN A 640 -7.66 -14.78 1.50
C ASN A 640 -7.12 -13.93 0.35
N LEU A 641 -7.07 -12.60 0.50
CA LEU A 641 -6.48 -11.71 -0.50
C LEU A 641 -5.03 -12.09 -0.81
N LEU A 642 -4.22 -12.33 0.23
CA LEU A 642 -2.83 -12.77 0.08
C LEU A 642 -2.72 -14.10 -0.68
N LYS A 643 -3.61 -15.07 -0.42
CA LYS A 643 -3.57 -16.37 -1.12
C LYS A 643 -3.80 -16.23 -2.63
N TYR A 644 -4.68 -15.32 -3.06
CA TYR A 644 -4.89 -15.05 -4.49
C TYR A 644 -3.70 -14.30 -5.09
N ASP A 645 -3.17 -13.29 -4.38
CA ASP A 645 -1.97 -12.58 -4.84
C ASP A 645 -0.72 -13.46 -4.83
N ASP A 646 -0.60 -14.47 -3.97
CA ASP A 646 0.53 -15.43 -4.00
C ASP A 646 0.63 -16.16 -5.34
N VAL A 647 -0.51 -16.53 -5.93
CA VAL A 647 -0.55 -17.16 -7.27
C VAL A 647 -0.04 -16.21 -8.33
N MET A 648 -0.52 -14.96 -8.28
CA MET A 648 -0.09 -13.88 -9.18
C MET A 648 1.40 -13.56 -9.00
N ASN A 649 1.86 -13.56 -7.76
CA ASN A 649 3.22 -13.21 -7.38
C ASN A 649 4.24 -14.24 -7.87
N ASP A 650 3.89 -15.53 -7.85
CA ASP A 650 4.73 -16.59 -8.40
C ASP A 650 4.92 -16.41 -9.92
N GLN A 651 3.85 -16.07 -10.66
CA GLN A 651 3.94 -15.75 -12.08
C GLN A 651 4.71 -14.45 -12.33
N ARG A 652 4.42 -13.40 -11.54
CA ARG A 652 5.06 -12.08 -11.62
C ARG A 652 6.58 -12.17 -11.44
N LYS A 653 7.05 -12.97 -10.48
CA LYS A 653 8.49 -13.19 -10.27
C LYS A 653 9.17 -13.73 -11.51
N VAL A 654 8.58 -14.76 -12.14
CA VAL A 654 9.12 -15.34 -13.37
C VAL A 654 9.17 -14.30 -14.48
N ILE A 655 8.09 -13.53 -14.69
CA ILE A 655 8.05 -12.50 -15.73
C ILE A 655 9.06 -11.37 -15.46
N PHE A 656 9.18 -10.91 -14.21
CA PHE A 656 10.10 -9.83 -13.87
C PHE A 656 11.56 -10.28 -13.93
N GLU A 657 11.88 -11.50 -13.49
CA GLU A 657 13.21 -12.10 -13.65
C GLU A 657 13.57 -12.21 -15.13
N GLN A 658 12.67 -12.76 -15.96
CA GLN A 658 12.88 -12.84 -17.42
C GLN A 658 13.05 -11.45 -18.05
N ARG A 659 12.24 -10.45 -17.68
CA ARG A 659 12.41 -9.07 -18.16
C ARG A 659 13.80 -8.54 -17.84
N ILE A 660 14.29 -8.73 -16.61
CA ILE A 660 15.63 -8.27 -16.20
C ILE A 660 16.71 -9.01 -17.00
N GLU A 661 16.59 -10.32 -17.19
CA GLU A 661 17.52 -11.11 -18.01
C GLU A 661 17.56 -10.63 -19.47
N ILE A 662 16.39 -10.34 -20.06
CA ILE A 662 16.27 -9.77 -21.41
C ILE A 662 16.84 -8.34 -21.47
N MET A 663 16.65 -7.54 -20.42
CA MET A 663 17.21 -6.19 -20.31
C MET A 663 18.73 -6.19 -20.19
N ASP A 664 19.31 -7.15 -19.49
CA ASP A 664 20.76 -7.27 -19.30
C ASP A 664 21.44 -8.06 -20.44
N GLY A 665 20.66 -8.80 -21.24
CA GLY A 665 21.11 -9.56 -22.39
C GLY A 665 21.73 -8.69 -23.49
N THR A 666 22.92 -9.08 -23.95
CA THR A 666 23.61 -8.43 -25.08
C THR A 666 23.33 -9.11 -26.42
N ASP A 667 22.96 -10.39 -26.39
CA ASP A 667 22.59 -11.22 -27.53
C ASP A 667 21.44 -12.14 -27.11
N LEU A 668 20.33 -12.09 -27.86
CA LEU A 668 19.12 -12.87 -27.62
C LEU A 668 18.83 -13.87 -28.75
N SER A 669 19.78 -14.03 -29.68
CA SER A 669 19.61 -14.86 -30.89
C SER A 669 19.31 -16.32 -30.58
N GLN A 670 19.93 -16.88 -29.53
CA GLN A 670 19.63 -18.24 -29.09
C GLN A 670 18.19 -18.34 -28.55
N THR A 671 17.78 -17.38 -27.71
CA THR A 671 16.43 -17.34 -27.17
C THR A 671 15.39 -17.20 -28.29
N THR A 672 15.63 -16.34 -29.29
CA THR A 672 14.72 -16.21 -30.42
C THR A 672 14.71 -17.46 -31.31
N ALA A 673 15.84 -18.17 -31.45
CA ALA A 673 15.90 -19.44 -32.17
C ALA A 673 15.10 -20.54 -31.49
N GLU A 674 15.24 -20.68 -30.16
CA GLU A 674 14.44 -21.62 -29.36
C GLU A 674 12.94 -21.30 -29.47
N MET A 675 12.55 -20.03 -29.41
CA MET A 675 11.15 -19.63 -29.64
C MET A 675 10.64 -20.00 -31.04
N ARG A 676 11.47 -19.88 -32.07
CA ARG A 676 11.10 -20.29 -33.44
C ARG A 676 10.97 -21.80 -33.57
N GLU A 677 11.87 -22.56 -32.96
CA GLU A 677 11.81 -24.02 -32.92
C GLU A 677 10.49 -24.48 -32.29
N ASP A 678 10.15 -23.97 -31.10
CA ASP A 678 8.90 -24.29 -30.41
C ASP A 678 7.67 -23.94 -31.26
N VAL A 679 7.67 -22.79 -31.95
CA VAL A 679 6.55 -22.39 -32.83
C VAL A 679 6.39 -23.32 -34.02
N VAL A 680 7.50 -23.78 -34.62
CA VAL A 680 7.47 -24.77 -35.70
C VAL A 680 6.92 -26.10 -35.19
N ASP A 681 7.33 -26.53 -34.00
CA ASP A 681 6.87 -27.76 -33.37
C ASP A 681 5.36 -27.72 -33.08
N ASP A 682 4.89 -26.63 -32.49
CA ASP A 682 3.47 -26.40 -32.18
C ASP A 682 2.62 -26.39 -33.46
N LEU A 683 3.10 -25.78 -34.54
CA LEU A 683 2.41 -25.73 -35.83
C LEU A 683 2.29 -27.11 -36.46
N VAL A 684 3.38 -27.87 -36.50
CA VAL A 684 3.38 -29.22 -37.07
C VAL A 684 2.52 -30.14 -36.22
N GLN A 685 2.67 -30.15 -34.89
CA GLN A 685 1.90 -31.02 -34.00
C GLN A 685 0.38 -30.78 -34.11
N ARG A 686 -0.04 -29.51 -34.22
CA ARG A 686 -1.46 -29.13 -34.34
C ARG A 686 -2.11 -29.65 -35.63
N HIS A 687 -1.36 -29.64 -36.74
CA HIS A 687 -1.89 -29.96 -38.07
C HIS A 687 -1.58 -31.38 -38.54
N THR A 688 -0.55 -32.00 -37.97
CA THR A 688 -0.15 -33.40 -38.17
C THR A 688 0.00 -34.12 -36.83
N PRO A 689 -1.10 -34.46 -36.14
CA PRO A 689 -1.05 -35.10 -34.82
C PRO A 689 -0.32 -36.45 -34.86
N GLU A 690 0.38 -36.77 -33.78
CA GLU A 690 1.14 -38.02 -33.66
C GLU A 690 0.20 -39.24 -33.82
N GLY A 691 0.55 -40.15 -34.74
CA GLY A 691 -0.25 -41.35 -35.03
C GLY A 691 -1.44 -41.13 -35.99
N ALA A 692 -1.70 -39.91 -36.47
CA ALA A 692 -2.67 -39.66 -37.53
C ALA A 692 -2.13 -40.13 -38.90
N TYR A 693 -3.00 -40.71 -39.73
CA TYR A 693 -2.64 -41.06 -41.11
C TYR A 693 -2.46 -39.80 -41.96
N ALA A 694 -1.61 -39.86 -43.00
CA ALA A 694 -1.33 -38.71 -43.89
C ALA A 694 -2.61 -38.08 -44.49
N GLU A 695 -3.66 -38.88 -44.71
CA GLU A 695 -4.96 -38.43 -45.21
C GLU A 695 -5.74 -37.56 -44.21
N GLN A 696 -5.40 -37.64 -42.92
CA GLN A 696 -6.03 -36.88 -41.82
C GLN A 696 -5.28 -35.60 -41.50
N TRP A 697 -4.13 -35.35 -42.14
CA TRP A 697 -3.34 -34.16 -41.93
C TRP A 697 -4.04 -32.92 -42.50
N LYS A 698 -4.02 -31.83 -41.73
CA LYS A 698 -4.62 -30.55 -42.11
C LYS A 698 -3.63 -29.70 -42.90
N VAL A 699 -3.09 -30.25 -43.99
CA VAL A 699 -1.98 -29.66 -44.76
C VAL A 699 -2.30 -28.26 -45.28
N LYS A 700 -3.56 -27.99 -45.66
CA LYS A 700 -3.97 -26.66 -46.13
C LYS A 700 -3.95 -25.61 -45.01
N GLU A 701 -4.42 -25.98 -43.82
CA GLU A 701 -4.39 -25.11 -42.65
C GLU A 701 -2.93 -24.83 -42.24
N LEU A 702 -2.05 -25.85 -42.31
CA LEU A 702 -0.62 -25.67 -42.09
C LEU A 702 0.03 -24.71 -43.10
N ASP A 703 -0.29 -24.81 -44.39
CA ASP A 703 0.22 -23.89 -45.42
C ASP A 703 -0.21 -22.43 -45.15
N GLU A 704 -1.48 -22.23 -44.79
CA GLU A 704 -2.03 -20.91 -44.42
C GLU A 704 -1.38 -20.34 -43.17
N ASP A 705 -1.19 -21.16 -42.13
CA ASP A 705 -0.52 -20.76 -40.88
C ASP A 705 0.96 -20.45 -41.12
N VAL A 706 1.68 -21.22 -41.93
CA VAL A 706 3.09 -20.93 -42.29
C VAL A 706 3.21 -19.58 -43.00
N ARG A 707 2.31 -19.27 -43.95
CA ARG A 707 2.28 -17.95 -44.61
C ARG A 707 1.95 -16.83 -43.63
N THR A 708 1.04 -17.07 -42.70
CA THR A 708 0.55 -16.04 -41.78
C THR A 708 1.53 -15.79 -40.62
N ILE A 709 2.01 -16.84 -39.96
CA ILE A 709 2.83 -16.75 -38.76
C ILE A 709 4.30 -16.58 -39.14
N LEU A 710 4.81 -17.36 -40.10
CA LEU A 710 6.23 -17.37 -40.45
C LEU A 710 6.57 -16.46 -41.64
N ASN A 711 5.55 -15.96 -42.37
CA ASN A 711 5.73 -15.09 -43.53
C ASN A 711 6.62 -15.73 -44.61
N LEU A 712 6.45 -17.04 -44.83
CA LEU A 712 7.17 -17.82 -45.83
C LEU A 712 6.20 -18.44 -46.84
N ASP A 713 6.56 -18.42 -48.11
CA ASP A 713 5.85 -19.12 -49.19
C ASP A 713 6.61 -20.40 -49.52
N LEU A 714 6.21 -21.51 -48.89
CA LEU A 714 6.87 -22.81 -49.00
C LEU A 714 5.91 -23.83 -49.65
N PRO A 715 6.43 -24.83 -50.39
CA PRO A 715 5.59 -25.83 -51.03
C PRO A 715 5.17 -26.94 -50.04
N ILE A 716 4.51 -26.58 -48.94
CA ILE A 716 4.10 -27.51 -47.86
C ILE A 716 3.19 -28.63 -48.43
N THR A 717 2.29 -28.26 -49.33
CA THR A 717 1.39 -29.21 -49.98
C THR A 717 2.14 -30.20 -50.86
N GLU A 718 3.26 -29.81 -51.45
CA GLU A 718 4.08 -30.74 -52.25
C GLU A 718 4.81 -31.72 -51.33
N TRP A 719 5.40 -31.24 -50.23
CA TRP A 719 6.09 -32.07 -49.25
C TRP A 719 5.17 -33.14 -48.64
N ALA A 720 3.94 -32.77 -48.29
CA ALA A 720 2.97 -33.71 -47.73
C ALA A 720 2.50 -34.81 -48.72
N ASN A 721 2.71 -34.62 -50.02
CA ASN A 721 2.36 -35.60 -51.06
C ASN A 721 3.54 -36.51 -51.44
N GLU A 722 4.71 -36.37 -50.81
CA GLU A 722 5.87 -37.22 -51.06
C GLU A 722 5.69 -38.63 -50.47
N ASP A 723 6.18 -39.65 -51.17
CA ASP A 723 6.12 -41.05 -50.71
C ASP A 723 6.98 -41.24 -49.44
N ASN A 724 6.38 -41.80 -48.38
CA ASN A 724 6.98 -42.04 -47.05
C ASN A 724 7.37 -40.78 -46.24
N ILE A 725 6.72 -39.63 -46.47
CA ILE A 725 6.91 -38.45 -45.62
C ILE A 725 6.36 -38.70 -44.20
N ALA A 726 7.16 -38.38 -43.18
CA ALA A 726 6.74 -38.35 -41.78
C ALA A 726 6.54 -36.91 -41.28
N PRO A 727 5.78 -36.68 -40.19
CA PRO A 727 5.66 -35.36 -39.57
C PRO A 727 7.02 -34.72 -39.24
N ASP A 728 7.97 -35.53 -38.77
CA ASP A 728 9.34 -35.09 -38.45
C ASP A 728 10.09 -34.57 -39.67
N ASP A 729 9.86 -35.13 -40.87
CA ASP A 729 10.48 -34.64 -42.10
C ASP A 729 9.94 -33.25 -42.48
N ILE A 730 8.63 -33.01 -42.28
CA ILE A 730 8.01 -31.70 -42.51
C ILE A 730 8.54 -30.69 -41.50
N ARG A 731 8.64 -31.07 -40.22
CA ARG A 731 9.22 -30.27 -39.14
C ARG A 731 10.64 -29.83 -39.46
N GLU A 732 11.52 -30.77 -39.79
CA GLU A 732 12.93 -30.49 -40.07
C GLU A 732 13.08 -29.54 -41.27
N ARG A 733 12.37 -29.83 -42.38
CA ARG A 733 12.38 -28.94 -43.56
C ARG A 733 11.84 -27.55 -43.26
N LEU A 734 10.75 -27.45 -42.49
CA LEU A 734 10.17 -26.16 -42.13
C LEU A 734 11.14 -25.36 -41.27
N PHE A 735 11.72 -25.99 -40.24
CA PHE A 735 12.69 -25.36 -39.35
C PHE A 735 13.94 -24.87 -40.10
N GLU A 736 14.52 -25.68 -40.99
CA GLU A 736 15.67 -25.27 -41.80
C GLU A 736 15.38 -24.02 -42.66
N ASN A 737 14.18 -23.95 -43.26
CA ASN A 737 13.79 -22.79 -44.05
C ASN A 737 13.54 -21.54 -43.19
N VAL A 738 12.96 -21.72 -41.99
CA VAL A 738 12.76 -20.64 -41.02
C VAL A 738 14.09 -20.08 -40.52
N GLU A 739 15.02 -20.95 -40.10
CA GLU A 739 16.33 -20.52 -39.63
C GLU A 739 17.15 -19.84 -40.73
N LYS A 740 17.08 -20.34 -41.96
CA LYS A 740 17.72 -19.67 -43.10
C LYS A 740 17.17 -18.27 -43.33
N ALA A 741 15.84 -18.10 -43.32
CA ALA A 741 15.22 -16.79 -43.49
C ALA A 741 15.53 -15.83 -42.32
N ALA A 742 15.63 -16.34 -41.10
CA ALA A 742 16.05 -15.57 -39.93
C ALA A 742 17.52 -15.14 -40.04
N ALA A 743 18.43 -16.04 -40.44
CA ALA A 743 19.84 -15.75 -40.66
C ALA A 743 20.07 -14.71 -41.76
N ASP A 744 19.38 -14.86 -42.90
CA ASP A 744 19.42 -13.90 -44.01
C ASP A 744 18.93 -12.50 -43.56
N ARG A 745 17.98 -12.44 -42.63
CA ARG A 745 17.51 -11.17 -42.04
C ARG A 745 18.52 -10.58 -41.07
N ALA A 746 19.08 -11.39 -40.17
CA ALA A 746 20.11 -10.97 -39.22
C ALA A 746 21.36 -10.43 -39.95
N GLU A 747 21.78 -11.05 -41.05
CA GLU A 747 22.89 -10.56 -41.88
C GLU A 747 22.55 -9.22 -42.55
N ARG A 748 21.32 -9.05 -43.06
CA ARG A 748 20.86 -7.78 -43.66
C ARG A 748 20.85 -6.62 -42.66
N PHE A 749 20.49 -6.88 -41.40
CA PHE A 749 20.34 -5.85 -40.37
C PHE A 749 21.68 -5.55 -39.67
N GLY A 750 22.54 -6.56 -39.55
CA GLY A 750 23.75 -6.49 -38.74
C GLY A 750 23.49 -6.78 -37.25
N PRO A 751 24.52 -7.19 -36.50
CA PRO A 751 24.37 -7.73 -35.15
C PRO A 751 23.82 -6.73 -34.13
N GLU A 752 24.27 -5.47 -34.18
CA GLU A 752 23.82 -4.45 -33.22
C GLU A 752 22.34 -4.09 -33.39
N ILE A 753 21.89 -3.90 -34.62
CA ILE A 753 20.49 -3.56 -34.92
C ILE A 753 19.59 -4.77 -34.65
N MET A 754 20.02 -5.98 -35.02
CA MET A 754 19.24 -7.19 -34.76
C MET A 754 19.04 -7.40 -33.26
N ALA A 755 20.08 -7.28 -32.45
CA ALA A 755 19.98 -7.41 -30.99
C ALA A 755 19.01 -6.38 -30.38
N TYR A 756 19.04 -5.13 -30.86
CA TYR A 756 18.08 -4.11 -30.43
C TYR A 756 16.63 -4.46 -30.82
N VAL A 757 16.42 -4.91 -32.06
CA VAL A 757 15.10 -5.30 -32.56
C VAL A 757 14.55 -6.50 -31.78
N GLU A 758 15.34 -7.55 -31.59
CA GLU A 758 14.95 -8.74 -30.81
C GLU A 758 14.52 -8.33 -29.40
N LYS A 759 15.36 -7.56 -28.71
CA LYS A 759 15.07 -7.07 -27.36
C LYS A 759 13.79 -6.24 -27.31
N SER A 760 13.63 -5.28 -28.22
CA SER A 760 12.45 -4.41 -28.27
C SER A 760 11.17 -5.21 -28.54
N VAL A 761 11.20 -6.12 -29.51
CA VAL A 761 10.04 -6.95 -29.89
C VAL A 761 9.63 -7.88 -28.75
N ILE A 762 10.60 -8.55 -28.10
CA ILE A 762 10.32 -9.46 -26.98
C ILE A 762 9.71 -8.68 -25.81
N LEU A 763 10.34 -7.58 -25.38
CA LEU A 763 9.87 -6.82 -24.22
C LEU A 763 8.49 -6.21 -24.46
N GLN A 764 8.25 -5.59 -25.62
CA GLN A 764 6.95 -4.99 -25.93
C GLN A 764 5.84 -6.05 -26.02
N THR A 765 6.13 -7.20 -26.64
CA THR A 765 5.15 -8.29 -26.77
C THR A 765 4.86 -8.92 -25.41
N LEU A 766 5.89 -9.13 -24.58
CA LEU A 766 5.75 -9.64 -23.22
C LEU A 766 4.90 -8.69 -22.37
N ASP A 767 5.21 -7.39 -22.38
CA ASP A 767 4.49 -6.39 -21.59
C ASP A 767 3.03 -6.23 -22.05
N ALA A 768 2.73 -6.38 -23.34
CA ALA A 768 1.37 -6.38 -23.85
C ALA A 768 0.57 -7.60 -23.36
N LEU A 769 1.12 -8.81 -23.56
CA LEU A 769 0.48 -10.06 -23.16
C LEU A 769 0.34 -10.19 -21.64
N TRP A 770 1.34 -9.72 -20.89
CA TRP A 770 1.29 -9.71 -19.43
C TRP A 770 0.17 -8.81 -18.91
N ARG A 771 -0.02 -7.62 -19.48
CA ARG A 771 -1.14 -6.73 -19.12
C ARG A 771 -2.49 -7.37 -19.40
N GLU A 772 -2.65 -7.99 -20.56
CA GLU A 772 -3.88 -8.73 -20.90
C GLU A 772 -4.13 -9.89 -19.91
N HIS A 773 -3.07 -10.61 -19.54
CA HIS A 773 -3.13 -11.70 -18.57
C HIS A 773 -3.51 -11.21 -17.17
N LEU A 774 -2.99 -10.07 -16.71
CA LEU A 774 -3.40 -9.44 -15.44
C LEU A 774 -4.91 -9.13 -15.42
N VAL A 775 -5.44 -8.58 -16.51
CA VAL A 775 -6.88 -8.30 -16.66
C VAL A 775 -7.70 -9.59 -16.61
N ASN A 776 -7.26 -10.64 -17.32
CA ASN A 776 -7.93 -11.94 -17.31
C ASN A 776 -7.92 -12.58 -15.91
N LEU A 777 -6.87 -12.40 -15.13
CA LEU A 777 -6.78 -12.90 -13.75
C LEU A 777 -7.66 -12.11 -12.78
N ASP A 778 -7.76 -10.79 -12.95
CA ASP A 778 -8.70 -9.97 -12.18
C ASP A 778 -10.15 -10.39 -12.48
N HIS A 779 -10.49 -10.62 -13.75
CA HIS A 779 -11.78 -11.18 -14.16
C HIS A 779 -12.01 -12.57 -13.54
N LEU A 780 -11.03 -13.48 -13.64
CA LEU A 780 -11.11 -14.82 -13.08
C LEU A 780 -11.36 -14.77 -11.57
N ARG A 781 -10.65 -13.91 -10.84
CA ARG A 781 -10.82 -13.74 -9.39
C ARG A 781 -12.24 -13.31 -9.04
N SER A 782 -12.86 -12.43 -9.84
CA SER A 782 -14.23 -11.95 -9.62
C SER A 782 -15.29 -13.05 -9.81
N VAL A 783 -15.02 -14.04 -10.66
CA VAL A 783 -16.00 -15.08 -11.06
C VAL A 783 -15.76 -16.41 -10.34
N VAL A 784 -14.53 -16.75 -9.95
CA VAL A 784 -14.16 -18.07 -9.41
C VAL A 784 -14.94 -18.43 -8.12
N GLY A 785 -15.40 -17.42 -7.38
CA GLY A 785 -16.24 -17.61 -6.19
C GLY A 785 -17.52 -18.42 -6.49
N PHE A 786 -18.07 -18.32 -7.70
CA PHE A 786 -19.26 -19.08 -8.10
C PHE A 786 -19.02 -20.59 -8.18
N ARG A 787 -17.77 -21.04 -8.32
CA ARG A 787 -17.44 -22.47 -8.30
C ARG A 787 -17.55 -23.10 -6.91
N GLY A 788 -17.56 -22.27 -5.86
CA GLY A 788 -17.83 -22.70 -4.50
C GLY A 788 -19.21 -23.35 -4.32
N TYR A 789 -20.17 -23.00 -5.17
CA TYR A 789 -21.52 -23.61 -5.17
C TYR A 789 -21.49 -25.09 -5.60
N ALA A 790 -20.51 -25.49 -6.41
CA ALA A 790 -20.28 -26.88 -6.80
C ALA A 790 -19.40 -27.67 -5.80
N GLN A 791 -19.22 -27.16 -4.57
CA GLN A 791 -18.36 -27.75 -3.53
C GLN A 791 -16.88 -27.92 -3.93
N ARG A 792 -16.41 -27.17 -4.92
CA ARG A 792 -14.99 -27.07 -5.26
C ARG A 792 -14.35 -25.90 -4.50
N ASP A 793 -13.08 -26.03 -4.16
CA ASP A 793 -12.32 -24.96 -3.49
C ASP A 793 -11.95 -23.87 -4.52
N PRO A 794 -12.52 -22.65 -4.44
CA PRO A 794 -12.30 -21.61 -5.45
C PRO A 794 -10.82 -21.24 -5.65
N LEU A 795 -10.01 -21.34 -4.59
CA LEU A 795 -8.59 -21.02 -4.70
C LEU A 795 -7.82 -22.04 -5.54
N ASN A 796 -8.16 -23.33 -5.46
CA ASN A 796 -7.50 -24.35 -6.27
C ASN A 796 -7.92 -24.25 -7.74
N GLU A 797 -9.19 -23.93 -7.99
CA GLU A 797 -9.67 -23.63 -9.35
C GLU A 797 -8.93 -22.42 -9.92
N TYR A 798 -8.85 -21.31 -9.16
CA TYR A 798 -8.09 -20.12 -9.57
C TYR A 798 -6.62 -20.42 -9.89
N LYS A 799 -5.97 -21.29 -9.10
CA LYS A 799 -4.59 -21.70 -9.34
C LYS A 799 -4.43 -22.49 -10.64
N THR A 800 -5.30 -23.47 -10.88
CA THR A 800 -5.24 -24.31 -12.07
C THR A 800 -5.50 -23.48 -13.32
N GLU A 801 -6.60 -22.71 -13.34
CA GLU A 801 -6.97 -21.91 -14.51
C GLU A 801 -6.03 -20.73 -14.72
N GLY A 802 -5.58 -20.08 -13.65
CA GLY A 802 -4.58 -19.03 -13.74
C GLY A 802 -3.24 -19.54 -14.28
N PHE A 803 -2.88 -20.81 -14.04
CA PHE A 803 -1.69 -21.43 -14.62
C PHE A 803 -1.89 -21.78 -16.11
N GLU A 804 -3.06 -22.28 -16.49
CA GLU A 804 -3.40 -22.55 -17.90
C GLU A 804 -3.42 -21.26 -18.74
N LEU A 805 -4.00 -20.18 -18.21
CA LEU A 805 -3.93 -18.84 -18.82
C LEU A 805 -2.48 -18.37 -18.98
N PHE A 806 -1.64 -18.60 -17.96
CA PHE A 806 -0.22 -18.23 -18.00
C PHE A 806 0.56 -19.02 -19.04
N GLN A 807 0.33 -20.34 -19.16
CA GLN A 807 0.94 -21.15 -20.22
C GLN A 807 0.51 -20.70 -21.61
N THR A 808 -0.78 -20.40 -21.78
CA THR A 808 -1.31 -19.87 -23.04
C THR A 808 -0.67 -18.53 -23.41
N MET A 809 -0.51 -17.63 -22.42
CA MET A 809 0.20 -16.36 -22.60
C MET A 809 1.65 -16.58 -23.06
N LEU A 810 2.38 -17.51 -22.46
CA LEU A 810 3.76 -17.83 -22.87
C LEU A 810 3.84 -18.43 -24.28
N THR A 811 2.88 -19.27 -24.67
CA THR A 811 2.80 -19.78 -26.05
C THR A 811 2.50 -18.67 -27.04
N ASN A 812 1.56 -17.77 -26.71
CA ASN A 812 1.25 -16.59 -27.52
C ASN A 812 2.46 -15.65 -27.64
N LEU A 813 3.27 -15.52 -26.58
CA LEU A 813 4.51 -14.75 -26.60
C LEU A 813 5.47 -15.30 -27.67
N ARG A 814 5.77 -16.60 -27.64
CA ARG A 814 6.68 -17.23 -28.62
C ARG A 814 6.18 -17.05 -30.05
N GLN A 815 4.89 -17.26 -30.27
CA GLN A 815 4.27 -17.11 -31.59
C GLN A 815 4.31 -15.65 -32.07
N ASN A 816 3.89 -14.69 -31.24
CA ASN A 816 3.83 -13.29 -31.62
C ASN A 816 5.23 -12.69 -31.85
N VAL A 817 6.20 -13.02 -31.00
CA VAL A 817 7.60 -12.61 -31.20
C VAL A 817 8.13 -13.16 -32.52
N THR A 818 7.94 -14.46 -32.78
CA THR A 818 8.36 -15.09 -34.05
C THR A 818 7.70 -14.41 -35.25
N THR A 819 6.38 -14.19 -35.21
CA THR A 819 5.65 -13.53 -36.29
C THR A 819 6.13 -12.12 -36.55
N GLN A 820 6.34 -11.32 -35.51
CA GLN A 820 6.85 -9.97 -35.65
C GLN A 820 8.25 -9.99 -36.24
N LEU A 821 9.19 -10.76 -35.68
CA LEU A 821 10.57 -10.86 -36.16
C LEU A 821 10.67 -11.36 -37.61
N MET A 822 9.77 -12.25 -38.03
CA MET A 822 9.70 -12.75 -39.41
C MET A 822 9.09 -11.74 -40.41
N ARG A 823 8.48 -10.66 -39.92
CA ARG A 823 7.85 -9.61 -40.73
C ARG A 823 8.57 -8.26 -40.64
N VAL A 824 9.45 -8.05 -39.66
CA VAL A 824 10.21 -6.80 -39.53
C VAL A 824 11.04 -6.55 -40.79
N GLU A 825 10.92 -5.33 -41.33
CA GLU A 825 11.74 -4.79 -42.42
C GLU A 825 12.25 -3.41 -41.99
N ILE A 826 13.53 -3.11 -42.23
CA ILE A 826 14.11 -1.81 -41.89
C ILE A 826 13.67 -0.77 -42.92
N VAL A 827 12.91 0.23 -42.48
CA VAL A 827 12.68 1.44 -43.26
C VAL A 827 13.90 2.36 -43.08
N ARG A 828 14.68 2.56 -44.15
CA ARG A 828 15.92 3.38 -44.13
C ARG A 828 15.72 4.87 -43.82
N GLU A 829 14.48 5.34 -43.71
CA GLU A 829 14.12 6.70 -43.30
C GLU A 829 13.27 6.65 -42.01
N ALA A 830 13.88 6.32 -40.88
CA ALA A 830 13.33 6.66 -39.58
C ALA A 830 14.32 7.58 -38.89
N ALA A 831 14.06 8.88 -39.00
CA ALA A 831 14.62 9.88 -38.11
C ALA A 831 14.43 9.42 -36.66
N GLU A 832 15.44 9.65 -35.81
CA GLU A 832 15.44 9.48 -34.35
C GLU A 832 14.03 9.22 -33.79
N ALA A 833 13.62 7.95 -33.76
CA ALA A 833 12.33 7.60 -33.20
C ALA A 833 12.41 7.96 -31.71
N PRO A 834 11.52 8.83 -31.18
CA PRO A 834 11.53 9.15 -29.77
C PRO A 834 11.38 7.84 -28.98
N ALA A 835 12.15 7.70 -27.89
CA ALA A 835 12.05 6.54 -27.02
C ALA A 835 10.58 6.31 -26.65
N PRO A 836 10.09 5.05 -26.63
CA PRO A 836 8.71 4.76 -26.27
C PRO A 836 8.41 5.39 -24.91
N GLN A 837 7.52 6.38 -24.91
CA GLN A 837 7.06 7.02 -23.68
C GLN A 837 6.09 6.08 -22.99
N LEU A 838 6.26 5.92 -21.68
CA LEU A 838 5.26 5.22 -20.87
C LEU A 838 3.94 5.99 -20.96
N PRO A 839 2.79 5.30 -21.01
CA PRO A 839 1.48 5.96 -20.98
C PRO A 839 1.31 6.81 -19.71
N GLU A 840 0.34 7.74 -19.71
CA GLU A 840 -0.08 8.38 -18.46
C GLU A 840 -0.55 7.31 -17.48
N MET A 841 0.13 7.25 -16.32
CA MET A 841 -0.09 6.25 -15.29
C MET A 841 -0.54 6.94 -14.02
N GLU A 842 -1.59 6.41 -13.42
CA GLU A 842 -2.08 6.85 -12.12
C GLU A 842 -1.83 5.74 -11.10
N GLY A 843 -1.09 6.08 -10.03
CA GLY A 843 -0.92 5.20 -8.89
C GLY A 843 -2.12 5.31 -7.98
N HIS A 844 -2.68 4.18 -7.57
CA HIS A 844 -3.81 4.14 -6.65
C HIS A 844 -3.49 3.27 -5.44
N HIS A 845 -3.76 3.80 -4.25
CA HIS A 845 -3.76 3.03 -3.02
C HIS A 845 -4.88 3.53 -2.11
N PHE A 846 -5.88 2.68 -1.91
CA PHE A 846 -7.02 3.00 -1.05
C PHE A 846 -6.70 2.60 0.39
N ASP A 847 -6.68 3.57 1.31
CA ASP A 847 -6.46 3.28 2.72
C ASP A 847 -7.64 2.45 3.28
N GLY A 848 -7.31 1.29 3.86
CA GLY A 848 -8.31 0.32 4.32
C GLY A 848 -9.09 0.71 5.59
N LEU A 849 -8.78 1.86 6.21
CA LEU A 849 -9.48 2.41 7.37
C LEU A 849 -10.38 3.61 7.01
N THR A 850 -9.98 4.40 6.03
CA THR A 850 -10.63 5.66 5.62
C THR A 850 -11.35 5.54 4.28
N GLY A 851 -10.90 4.64 3.41
CA GLY A 851 -11.41 4.47 2.05
C GLY A 851 -11.04 5.61 1.10
N GLU A 852 -10.13 6.51 1.50
CA GLU A 852 -9.58 7.56 0.64
C GLU A 852 -8.41 7.00 -0.20
N ASP A 853 -8.23 7.54 -1.41
CA ASP A 853 -7.07 7.23 -2.26
C ASP A 853 -5.91 8.15 -1.84
N ASP A 854 -4.80 7.55 -1.42
CA ASP A 854 -3.61 8.26 -0.96
C ASP A 854 -3.03 9.21 -2.04
N PHE A 855 -3.38 8.99 -3.32
CA PHE A 855 -2.90 9.79 -4.45
C PHE A 855 -3.98 10.67 -5.08
N GLY A 856 -5.27 10.42 -4.81
CA GLY A 856 -6.39 11.07 -5.48
C GLY A 856 -6.67 12.52 -5.06
N GLY A 857 -6.08 12.97 -3.94
CA GLY A 857 -6.36 14.28 -3.34
C GLY A 857 -5.44 15.43 -3.78
N ASP A 858 -4.22 15.13 -4.24
CA ASP A 858 -3.17 16.16 -4.40
C ASP A 858 -3.06 16.73 -5.82
N ALA A 859 -3.48 16.00 -6.85
CA ALA A 859 -3.39 16.45 -8.24
C ALA A 859 -4.20 17.74 -8.52
N ALA A 860 -5.39 17.87 -7.93
CA ALA A 860 -6.25 19.05 -8.08
C ALA A 860 -5.78 20.26 -7.25
N VAL A 861 -4.95 20.05 -6.22
CA VAL A 861 -4.50 21.10 -5.28
C VAL A 861 -3.11 21.63 -5.67
N LEU A 862 -2.27 20.79 -6.30
CA LEU A 862 -0.93 21.17 -6.78
C LEU A 862 -0.95 22.13 -7.98
N GLU A 863 -1.93 22.04 -8.89
CA GLU A 863 -2.08 23.02 -10.00
C GLU A 863 -2.26 24.46 -9.47
N ASP A 864 -2.96 24.63 -8.35
CA ASP A 864 -3.26 25.93 -7.74
C ASP A 864 -2.12 26.49 -6.86
N LEU A 865 -1.11 25.66 -6.54
CA LEU A 865 0.00 26.01 -5.63
C LEU A 865 1.33 26.29 -6.33
N ARG A 866 1.47 25.97 -7.63
CA ARG A 866 2.68 26.32 -8.42
C ARG A 866 2.86 27.84 -8.46
N VAL A 867 4.01 28.34 -8.01
CA VAL A 867 4.40 29.75 -8.18
C VAL A 867 5.06 29.87 -9.54
N VAL A 868 4.30 30.29 -10.55
CA VAL A 868 4.78 30.50 -11.93
C VAL A 868 5.24 31.94 -12.09
N ASP A 869 6.40 32.18 -12.71
CA ASP A 869 6.90 33.54 -12.97
C ASP A 869 5.92 34.30 -13.88
N PRO A 870 5.63 35.60 -13.62
CA PRO A 870 4.72 36.39 -14.45
C PRO A 870 5.02 36.38 -15.97
N SER A 871 6.27 36.13 -16.40
CA SER A 871 6.62 36.05 -17.82
C SER A 871 6.25 34.74 -18.52
N GLU A 872 5.97 33.68 -17.75
CA GLU A 872 5.66 32.33 -18.28
C GLU A 872 4.16 32.02 -18.28
N ARG A 873 3.33 32.96 -17.82
CA ARG A 873 1.87 32.82 -17.75
C ARG A 873 1.25 33.17 -19.10
N ASP A 874 0.51 32.25 -19.70
CA ASP A 874 -0.22 32.50 -20.94
C ASP A 874 -1.58 33.17 -20.64
N PRO A 875 -1.82 34.43 -21.08
CA PRO A 875 -3.09 35.13 -20.83
C PRO A 875 -4.35 34.43 -21.35
N GLU A 876 -4.23 33.49 -22.29
CA GLU A 876 -5.38 32.75 -22.84
C GLU A 876 -5.62 31.39 -22.17
N ASN A 877 -4.69 30.91 -21.33
CA ASN A 877 -4.81 29.62 -20.65
C ASN A 877 -4.69 29.75 -19.11
N PRO A 878 -5.82 29.83 -18.38
CA PRO A 878 -5.84 29.96 -16.92
C PRO A 878 -5.09 28.87 -16.14
N ARG A 879 -4.94 27.66 -16.71
CA ARG A 879 -4.19 26.56 -16.08
C ARG A 879 -2.68 26.86 -15.95
N THR A 880 -2.16 27.80 -16.74
CA THR A 880 -0.74 28.19 -16.70
C THR A 880 -0.41 29.25 -15.65
N TRP A 881 -1.42 29.81 -14.96
CA TRP A 881 -1.21 30.99 -14.13
C TRP A 881 -0.66 30.70 -12.73
N GLY A 882 -0.90 29.49 -12.21
CA GLY A 882 -0.53 29.10 -10.85
C GLY A 882 -1.10 30.03 -9.76
N LYS A 883 -0.42 30.11 -8.62
CA LYS A 883 -0.84 30.92 -7.48
C LYS A 883 -0.64 32.43 -7.72
N ILE A 884 -1.72 33.17 -7.93
CA ILE A 884 -1.68 34.63 -8.16
C ILE A 884 -1.96 35.41 -6.87
N GLY A 885 -1.07 36.31 -6.49
CA GLY A 885 -1.28 37.21 -5.36
C GLY A 885 -2.51 38.13 -5.58
N ARG A 886 -3.38 38.28 -4.58
CA ARG A 886 -4.61 39.12 -4.67
C ARG A 886 -4.39 40.54 -5.19
N ASN A 887 -3.21 41.13 -5.00
CA ASN A 887 -2.87 42.48 -5.43
C ASN A 887 -2.02 42.55 -6.70
N GLU A 888 -1.62 41.42 -7.29
CA GLU A 888 -0.91 41.35 -8.57
C GLU A 888 -1.81 41.75 -9.74
N ALA A 889 -1.20 42.14 -10.86
CA ALA A 889 -1.92 42.32 -12.12
C ALA A 889 -2.51 40.99 -12.59
N CYS A 890 -3.75 41.00 -13.03
CA CYS A 890 -4.44 39.80 -13.49
C CYS A 890 -3.76 39.26 -14.77
N PRO A 891 -3.36 37.97 -14.82
CA PRO A 891 -2.60 37.43 -15.95
C PRO A 891 -3.35 37.43 -17.29
N CYS A 892 -4.68 37.55 -17.29
CA CYS A 892 -5.50 37.69 -18.49
C CYS A 892 -5.28 38.97 -19.33
N GLY A 893 -4.29 39.80 -19.01
CA GLY A 893 -3.98 41.04 -19.74
C GLY A 893 -4.98 42.20 -19.54
N SER A 894 -5.94 42.08 -18.62
CA SER A 894 -6.99 43.10 -18.40
C SER A 894 -6.53 44.42 -17.79
N GLY A 895 -5.27 44.51 -17.33
CA GLY A 895 -4.71 45.68 -16.66
C GLY A 895 -5.26 45.95 -15.25
N LYS A 896 -6.14 45.10 -14.72
CA LYS A 896 -6.73 45.19 -13.36
C LYS A 896 -5.98 44.27 -12.39
N LYS A 897 -6.06 44.57 -11.09
CA LYS A 897 -5.57 43.64 -10.04
C LYS A 897 -6.41 42.36 -10.02
N TYR A 898 -5.81 41.22 -9.69
CA TYR A 898 -6.48 39.91 -9.69
C TYR A 898 -7.80 39.91 -8.89
N LYS A 899 -7.81 40.49 -7.68
CA LYS A 899 -9.02 40.66 -6.84
C LYS A 899 -10.16 41.48 -7.46
N HIS A 900 -9.90 42.23 -8.53
CA HIS A 900 -10.87 43.06 -9.25
C HIS A 900 -11.13 42.54 -10.68
N CYS A 901 -10.68 41.33 -10.98
CA CYS A 901 -10.90 40.62 -12.23
C CYS A 901 -11.26 39.16 -11.92
N HIS A 902 -10.42 38.17 -12.28
CA HIS A 902 -10.74 36.76 -12.08
C HIS A 902 -10.87 36.34 -10.60
N GLY A 903 -10.20 37.06 -9.68
CA GLY A 903 -10.37 36.89 -8.24
C GLY A 903 -11.58 37.60 -7.62
N SER A 904 -12.51 38.16 -8.42
CA SER A 904 -13.76 38.72 -7.88
C SER A 904 -14.87 37.68 -7.73
N PHE A 905 -14.71 36.49 -8.30
CA PHE A 905 -15.67 35.38 -8.27
C PHE A 905 -15.16 34.14 -7.51
N ALA A 906 -13.97 34.23 -6.90
CA ALA A 906 -13.32 33.17 -6.13
C ALA A 906 -13.43 33.39 -4.62
#